data_AF-A4J7S0-F1
#
_entry.id   AF-A4J7S0-F1
#
_cell.length_a   1.000
_cell.length_b   1.000
_cell.length_c   1.000
_cell.angle_alpha   90.00
_cell.angle_beta   90.00
_cell.angle_gamma   90.00
#
_symmetry.space_group_name_H-M   'P 1'
#
loop_
_entity.id
_entity.type
_entity.pdbx_description
1 polymer ?
#
loop_
_entity_poly.entity_id
_entity_poly.type
_entity_poly.pdbx_seq_one_letter_code
_entity_poly.pdbx_strand_id
1 'polypeptide(L)'
;MNSIYDFLSSLYGYFDDGSVLYLWTLPDKQTHPFTADALTDMAATAERLAPIHDVYFGVGSLSQPLGPYERAKNDYVMAIPGLWVDIDIKHPVHKIQELPPDMASAMDLLQNNIPPSMIVWSGYGIHVYWLFREPWELDSPEERASATELLRSIQGSVKHAASQRGWKIDPTADLARVLRLPGTLNRKIPDNPVQALVIERSDARYNPSDIADLLPPVPVVTGQIRTEKFERRPTDGPAELMLRNCRFLQHCQLNAASISYAEWLAALTNIVRANDGIDAAHKVSALDQARYQAKDTDKKIDEALNMMNPQNCEYIRSVIGFPGCPQGGCGVQAPCGWSLSKVGQARAVVRGIPAPTPDTVLTSEVLGALAVLKKDDQLEYTRFKATCKGRVNLNDLEKQVKQHSRQVRQDSHLHVVQDGEKPGTRMLSNTVPNIPVDLALPTNFKFEQGGVLFIRRTQNDDIMAYKAVGSPAIVSERVFNVDLQTEKLELCYQYLNGWRKLLFTRSTVMDSRKIMRLADFGVAISSESAKYAVKWFDSLLDANQDRIPVTQAVSKLGWRGDREFILPNFNPKYRIDIDDDGSQRTMSGFTVIGDRSEWVSRMQYLRQSPKARFILSASFAAPLLRILGQRNFIVHNWGGSQDGKTATLWAAMSVWGNPDKLIGTFDTTSTAMERKAALHSDLPLAINEREVLSQNRKNDINPLLYVLGEGRGRGRGTKTGLQDMATWRTVVMSTGEGTLSNAGSFDGVMTRVLEISDGPLAHDREFARSLYYVLPKHHGHAGPEFLHQLLAADFGTIFTAYREFQTAFRASFPDRIDSHIDAVACVATADYLASAWVFGEPWEQAKAGAMATGMHILAGLVTKTEASESGRAWEAFVDWLAENQDRLKERAVGPRLGYIEKAANPFDNGGIFVIRSVVDQFLTERFSSSRKIIREWATEGKIESYNHGGKTRYDAPSKALEGGFRARVIKLKEFNLCTCTTNSGTE
;
A
#
# COMPACT_ATOMS: atom_id res chain seq x y z
N MET A 1 -45.72 -24.15 -7.53
CA MET A 1 -45.45 -23.26 -8.68
C MET A 1 -46.03 -23.96 -9.88
N ASN A 2 -46.89 -23.29 -10.64
CA ASN A 2 -47.52 -23.92 -11.81
C ASN A 2 -46.99 -23.34 -13.14
N SER A 3 -46.13 -22.32 -13.10
CA SER A 3 -45.61 -21.66 -14.30
C SER A 3 -44.07 -21.64 -14.36
N ILE A 4 -43.52 -21.56 -15.57
CA ILE A 4 -42.09 -21.31 -15.82
C ILE A 4 -41.66 -19.97 -15.19
N TYR A 5 -42.56 -18.98 -15.22
CA TYR A 5 -42.32 -17.66 -14.64
C TYR A 5 -42.05 -17.72 -13.13
N ASP A 6 -42.84 -18.46 -12.36
CA ASP A 6 -42.65 -18.55 -10.89
C ASP A 6 -41.26 -19.10 -10.53
N PHE A 7 -40.77 -20.06 -11.33
CA PHE A 7 -39.45 -20.63 -11.18
C PHE A 7 -38.38 -19.57 -11.48
N LEU A 8 -38.44 -18.95 -12.67
CA LEU A 8 -37.46 -17.91 -13.06
C LEU A 8 -37.45 -16.73 -12.08
N SER A 9 -38.62 -16.27 -11.63
CA SER A 9 -38.77 -15.21 -10.65
C SER A 9 -38.15 -15.57 -9.30
N SER A 10 -38.18 -16.85 -8.91
CA SER A 10 -37.55 -17.30 -7.66
C SER A 10 -36.03 -17.27 -7.70
N LEU A 11 -35.41 -17.41 -8.88
CA LEU A 11 -33.97 -17.30 -9.07
C LEU A 11 -33.53 -15.85 -9.30
N TYR A 12 -34.24 -15.12 -10.16
CA TYR A 12 -33.78 -13.85 -10.73
C TYR A 12 -34.53 -12.62 -10.23
N GLY A 13 -35.54 -12.77 -9.37
CA GLY A 13 -36.37 -11.65 -8.90
C GLY A 13 -35.63 -10.59 -8.06
N TYR A 14 -34.39 -10.86 -7.65
CA TYR A 14 -33.52 -9.93 -6.93
C TYR A 14 -32.32 -9.46 -7.75
N PHE A 15 -32.25 -9.82 -9.04
CA PHE A 15 -31.19 -9.35 -9.94
C PHE A 15 -31.52 -7.95 -10.44
N ASP A 16 -30.48 -7.17 -10.72
CA ASP A 16 -30.63 -5.90 -11.43
C ASP A 16 -31.31 -6.11 -12.78
N ASP A 17 -32.25 -5.22 -13.13
CA ASP A 17 -33.05 -5.27 -14.37
C ASP A 17 -32.19 -5.52 -15.62
N GLY A 18 -30.99 -4.91 -15.69
CA GLY A 18 -30.05 -5.04 -16.80
C GLY A 18 -29.24 -6.34 -16.86
N SER A 19 -29.39 -7.24 -15.87
CA SER A 19 -28.67 -8.51 -15.82
C SER A 19 -29.03 -9.40 -17.00
N VAL A 20 -28.03 -9.82 -17.77
CA VAL A 20 -28.25 -10.63 -18.96
C VAL A 20 -28.48 -12.10 -18.59
N LEU A 21 -29.60 -12.65 -19.06
CA LEU A 21 -30.01 -14.05 -18.90
C LEU A 21 -30.12 -14.72 -20.27
N TYR A 22 -30.20 -16.05 -20.34
CA TYR A 22 -30.43 -16.73 -21.61
C TYR A 22 -31.06 -18.12 -21.48
N LEU A 23 -31.75 -18.53 -22.54
CA LEU A 23 -32.15 -19.92 -22.79
C LEU A 23 -31.23 -20.58 -23.82
N TRP A 24 -31.02 -21.88 -23.68
CA TRP A 24 -30.28 -22.71 -24.62
C TRP A 24 -31.14 -23.90 -25.06
N THR A 25 -31.22 -24.15 -26.36
CA THR A 25 -32.04 -25.24 -26.92
C THR A 25 -31.20 -26.34 -27.56
N LEU A 26 -31.72 -27.57 -27.49
CA LEU A 26 -31.25 -28.71 -28.27
C LEU A 26 -32.41 -29.30 -29.09
N PRO A 27 -32.13 -29.90 -30.27
CA PRO A 27 -30.80 -30.20 -30.83
C PRO A 27 -30.18 -29.08 -31.68
N ASP A 28 -30.90 -27.99 -31.93
CA ASP A 28 -30.50 -26.89 -32.81
C ASP A 28 -29.34 -26.03 -32.27
N LYS A 29 -29.04 -26.13 -30.98
CA LYS A 29 -27.92 -25.45 -30.30
C LYS A 29 -28.04 -23.93 -30.42
N GLN A 30 -29.25 -23.40 -30.20
CA GLN A 30 -29.50 -21.96 -30.24
C GLN A 30 -29.53 -21.32 -28.85
N THR A 31 -29.11 -20.05 -28.82
CA THR A 31 -29.12 -19.18 -27.64
C THR A 31 -30.15 -18.09 -27.81
N HIS A 32 -31.01 -17.92 -26.81
CA HIS A 32 -32.02 -16.86 -26.76
C HIS A 32 -31.72 -15.95 -25.56
N PRO A 33 -31.19 -14.73 -25.77
CA PRO A 33 -30.84 -13.81 -24.69
C PRO A 33 -32.06 -13.05 -24.17
N PHE A 34 -32.04 -12.71 -22.88
CA PHE A 34 -33.05 -11.94 -22.15
C PHE A 34 -32.37 -11.05 -21.11
N THR A 35 -33.14 -10.19 -20.46
CA THR A 35 -32.74 -9.40 -19.29
C THR A 35 -33.61 -9.79 -18.08
N ALA A 36 -33.15 -9.49 -16.86
CA ALA A 36 -33.84 -9.89 -15.63
C ALA A 36 -35.17 -9.16 -15.39
N ASP A 37 -35.40 -8.01 -16.03
CA ASP A 37 -36.71 -7.35 -16.08
C ASP A 37 -37.71 -8.01 -17.06
N ALA A 38 -37.20 -8.81 -17.99
CA ALA A 38 -37.99 -9.45 -19.06
C ALA A 38 -38.32 -10.93 -18.77
N LEU A 39 -38.48 -11.33 -17.50
CA LEU A 39 -38.75 -12.74 -17.14
C LEU A 39 -40.05 -13.28 -17.73
N THR A 40 -41.07 -12.43 -17.90
CA THR A 40 -42.33 -12.82 -18.56
C THR A 40 -42.09 -13.22 -20.02
N ASP A 41 -41.26 -12.48 -20.74
CA ASP A 41 -40.91 -12.78 -22.13
C ASP A 41 -40.01 -14.02 -22.25
N MET A 42 -39.09 -14.19 -21.29
CA MET A 42 -38.27 -15.40 -21.16
C MET A 42 -39.14 -16.63 -20.94
N ALA A 43 -40.11 -16.55 -20.02
CA ALA A 43 -41.06 -17.63 -19.75
C ALA A 43 -41.94 -17.95 -20.97
N ALA A 44 -42.54 -16.94 -21.60
CA ALA A 44 -43.38 -17.13 -22.79
C ALA A 44 -42.58 -17.71 -23.97
N THR A 45 -41.31 -17.36 -24.10
CA THR A 45 -40.43 -17.93 -25.12
C THR A 45 -40.08 -19.39 -24.82
N ALA A 46 -39.78 -19.71 -23.55
CA ALA A 46 -39.59 -21.10 -23.13
C ALA A 46 -40.83 -21.96 -23.40
N GLU A 47 -42.04 -21.47 -23.09
CA GLU A 47 -43.31 -22.16 -23.37
C GLU A 47 -43.50 -22.44 -24.87
N ARG A 48 -43.11 -21.51 -25.73
CA ARG A 48 -43.18 -21.66 -27.19
C ARG A 48 -42.18 -22.67 -27.74
N LEU A 49 -41.00 -22.75 -27.13
CA LEU A 49 -39.92 -23.66 -27.54
C LEU A 49 -40.11 -25.07 -26.98
N ALA A 50 -40.74 -25.19 -25.81
CA ALA A 50 -40.93 -26.44 -25.07
C ALA A 50 -41.58 -27.58 -25.87
N PRO A 51 -42.49 -27.38 -26.87
CA PRO A 51 -43.07 -28.45 -27.68
C PRO A 51 -42.13 -29.09 -28.69
N ILE A 52 -41.07 -28.38 -29.11
CA ILE A 52 -40.18 -28.78 -30.22
C ILE A 52 -38.71 -28.97 -29.81
N HIS A 53 -38.27 -28.34 -28.71
CA HIS A 53 -36.87 -28.37 -28.26
C HIS A 53 -36.74 -28.82 -26.80
N ASP A 54 -35.60 -29.43 -26.44
CA ASP A 54 -35.16 -29.50 -25.04
C ASP A 54 -34.69 -28.10 -24.63
N VAL A 55 -35.32 -27.52 -23.60
CA VAL A 55 -35.06 -26.14 -23.16
C VAL A 55 -34.24 -26.14 -21.87
N TYR A 56 -33.11 -25.43 -21.91
CA TYR A 56 -32.23 -25.20 -20.77
C TYR A 56 -32.12 -23.70 -20.51
N PHE A 57 -31.69 -23.33 -19.32
CA PHE A 57 -31.38 -21.95 -18.95
C PHE A 57 -29.98 -21.88 -18.32
N GLY A 58 -29.27 -20.78 -18.54
CA GLY A 58 -28.01 -20.51 -17.84
C GLY A 58 -28.30 -20.08 -16.41
N VAL A 59 -27.66 -20.72 -15.41
CA VAL A 59 -27.99 -20.45 -14.01
C VAL A 59 -27.53 -19.06 -13.55
N GLY A 60 -26.31 -18.64 -13.91
CA GLY A 60 -25.79 -17.30 -13.62
C GLY A 60 -26.11 -16.25 -14.69
N SER A 61 -26.12 -14.98 -14.30
CA SER A 61 -26.23 -13.84 -15.22
C SER A 61 -24.90 -13.54 -15.91
N LEU A 62 -24.96 -12.89 -17.07
CA LEU A 62 -23.81 -12.59 -17.91
C LEU A 62 -23.51 -11.09 -17.97
N SER A 63 -22.24 -10.77 -18.27
CA SER A 63 -21.78 -9.40 -18.55
C SER A 63 -22.28 -8.84 -19.87
N GLN A 64 -22.65 -9.71 -20.82
CA GLN A 64 -23.08 -9.33 -22.16
C GLN A 64 -23.99 -10.38 -22.80
N PRO A 65 -24.89 -9.99 -23.72
CA PRO A 65 -25.67 -10.92 -24.53
C PRO A 65 -24.78 -11.83 -25.38
N LEU A 66 -25.18 -13.10 -25.50
CA LEU A 66 -24.48 -14.08 -26.33
C LEU A 66 -25.00 -14.09 -27.76
N GLY A 67 -24.14 -14.48 -28.70
CA GLY A 67 -24.55 -14.77 -30.07
C GLY A 67 -25.49 -15.98 -30.17
N PRO A 68 -26.23 -16.13 -31.28
CA PRO A 68 -27.31 -17.12 -31.43
C PRO A 68 -26.88 -18.59 -31.38
N TYR A 69 -25.58 -18.90 -31.49
CA TYR A 69 -25.03 -20.26 -31.41
C TYR A 69 -23.91 -20.36 -30.36
N GLU A 70 -23.82 -19.39 -29.47
CA GLU A 70 -22.74 -19.26 -28.48
C GLU A 70 -23.22 -19.67 -27.09
N ARG A 71 -22.43 -20.49 -26.40
CA ARG A 71 -22.64 -20.81 -24.99
C ARG A 71 -21.75 -19.96 -24.09
N ALA A 72 -22.26 -19.60 -22.92
CA ALA A 72 -21.50 -18.86 -21.93
C ALA A 72 -20.21 -19.61 -21.50
N LYS A 73 -19.16 -18.84 -21.25
CA LYS A 73 -17.95 -19.28 -20.56
C LYS A 73 -18.00 -18.80 -19.11
N ASN A 74 -17.32 -19.47 -18.19
CA ASN A 74 -17.30 -19.10 -16.77
C ASN A 74 -16.88 -17.64 -16.55
N ASP A 75 -15.96 -17.12 -17.36
CA ASP A 75 -15.44 -15.75 -17.24
C ASP A 75 -16.47 -14.68 -17.59
N TYR A 76 -17.58 -15.04 -18.25
CA TYR A 76 -18.64 -14.10 -18.62
C TYR A 76 -19.71 -13.95 -17.54
N VAL A 77 -19.71 -14.83 -16.52
CA VAL A 77 -20.72 -14.85 -15.45
C VAL A 77 -20.44 -13.73 -14.45
N MET A 78 -21.43 -12.86 -14.25
CA MET A 78 -21.35 -11.68 -13.39
C MET A 78 -22.05 -11.86 -12.05
N ALA A 79 -23.14 -12.62 -11.98
CA ALA A 79 -23.75 -12.95 -10.71
C ALA A 79 -24.41 -14.33 -10.73
N ILE A 80 -24.53 -14.97 -9.56
CA ILE A 80 -25.22 -16.26 -9.42
C ILE A 80 -26.36 -16.15 -8.38
N PRO A 81 -27.51 -16.83 -8.62
CA PRO A 81 -28.68 -16.75 -7.73
C PRO A 81 -28.56 -17.65 -6.49
N GLY A 82 -27.54 -18.51 -6.46
CA GLY A 82 -27.39 -19.57 -5.48
C GLY A 82 -26.37 -20.61 -5.92
N LEU A 83 -26.22 -21.67 -5.12
CA LEU A 83 -25.44 -22.86 -5.48
C LEU A 83 -26.35 -23.95 -6.04
N TRP A 84 -25.79 -24.86 -6.83
CA TRP A 84 -26.55 -25.96 -7.42
C TRP A 84 -25.76 -27.28 -7.48
N VAL A 85 -26.51 -28.39 -7.58
CA VAL A 85 -25.97 -29.69 -7.97
C VAL A 85 -26.96 -30.41 -8.90
N ASP A 86 -26.41 -31.15 -9.85
CA ASP A 86 -27.12 -31.96 -10.83
C ASP A 86 -26.81 -33.44 -10.54
N ILE A 87 -27.83 -34.21 -10.15
CA ILE A 87 -27.70 -35.60 -9.72
C ILE A 87 -28.52 -36.48 -10.65
N ASP A 88 -27.84 -37.20 -11.54
CA ASP A 88 -28.48 -38.20 -12.40
C ASP A 88 -28.91 -39.42 -11.59
N ILE A 89 -30.09 -39.96 -11.89
CA ILE A 89 -30.62 -41.19 -11.29
C ILE A 89 -30.50 -42.31 -12.32
N LYS A 90 -30.16 -43.52 -11.86
CA LYS A 90 -29.89 -44.68 -12.70
C LYS A 90 -31.02 -44.93 -13.69
N HIS A 91 -30.72 -44.74 -14.98
CA HIS A 91 -31.68 -44.92 -16.06
C HIS A 91 -30.93 -45.29 -17.36
N PRO A 92 -31.52 -46.06 -18.29
CA PRO A 92 -30.89 -46.41 -19.58
C PRO A 92 -30.44 -45.24 -20.46
N VAL A 93 -30.94 -44.02 -20.21
CA VAL A 93 -30.57 -42.82 -20.97
C VAL A 93 -29.18 -42.29 -20.61
N HIS A 94 -28.65 -42.69 -19.46
CA HIS A 94 -27.35 -42.25 -18.98
C HIS A 94 -26.30 -43.30 -19.31
N LYS A 95 -25.13 -42.86 -19.80
CA LYS A 95 -24.05 -43.78 -20.17
C LYS A 95 -23.42 -44.45 -18.95
N ILE A 96 -23.43 -43.76 -17.82
CA ILE A 96 -22.94 -44.26 -16.53
C ILE A 96 -24.13 -44.89 -15.81
N GLN A 97 -23.94 -46.11 -15.31
CA GLN A 97 -24.98 -46.88 -14.60
C GLN A 97 -24.70 -47.01 -13.10
N GLU A 98 -23.52 -46.57 -12.66
CA GLU A 98 -23.13 -46.43 -11.25
C GLU A 98 -23.76 -45.16 -10.66
N LEU A 99 -25.10 -45.09 -10.65
CA LEU A 99 -25.88 -43.93 -10.22
C LEU A 99 -26.85 -44.32 -9.08
N PRO A 100 -27.35 -43.34 -8.29
CA PRO A 100 -28.43 -43.57 -7.33
C PRO A 100 -29.61 -44.32 -8.00
N PRO A 101 -30.15 -45.38 -7.38
CA PRO A 101 -31.16 -46.23 -8.02
C PRO A 101 -32.53 -45.57 -8.15
N ASP A 102 -32.86 -44.63 -7.26
CA ASP A 102 -34.14 -43.94 -7.20
C ASP A 102 -34.00 -42.52 -6.64
N MET A 103 -35.11 -41.76 -6.64
CA MET A 103 -35.15 -40.38 -6.13
C MET A 103 -34.86 -40.31 -4.63
N ALA A 104 -35.38 -41.22 -3.81
CA ALA A 104 -35.14 -41.24 -2.37
C ALA A 104 -33.63 -41.37 -2.07
N SER A 105 -32.97 -42.28 -2.79
CA SER A 105 -31.52 -42.49 -2.71
C SER A 105 -30.71 -41.26 -3.12
N ALA A 106 -31.21 -40.48 -4.09
CA ALA A 106 -30.59 -39.23 -4.51
C ALA A 106 -30.79 -38.12 -3.46
N MET A 107 -31.96 -38.04 -2.83
CA MET A 107 -32.24 -37.10 -1.75
C MET A 107 -31.39 -37.39 -0.51
N ASP A 108 -31.16 -38.67 -0.19
CA ASP A 108 -30.31 -39.11 0.92
C ASP A 108 -28.82 -38.70 0.79
N LEU A 109 -28.41 -38.14 -0.35
CA LEU A 109 -27.06 -37.61 -0.57
C LEU A 109 -26.93 -36.15 -0.13
N LEU A 110 -28.06 -35.46 0.08
CA LEU A 110 -28.11 -34.08 0.51
C LEU A 110 -27.86 -33.99 2.02
N GLN A 111 -27.19 -32.93 2.46
CA GLN A 111 -26.88 -32.77 3.88
C GLN A 111 -28.08 -32.17 4.65
N ASN A 112 -28.47 -32.81 5.75
CA ASN A 112 -29.61 -32.35 6.56
C ASN A 112 -29.39 -30.99 7.26
N ASN A 113 -28.14 -30.57 7.47
CA ASN A 113 -27.80 -29.30 8.12
C ASN A 113 -27.89 -28.09 7.17
N ILE A 114 -27.99 -28.30 5.85
CA ILE A 114 -28.14 -27.24 4.85
C ILE A 114 -29.30 -27.63 3.92
N PRO A 115 -30.56 -27.44 4.34
CA PRO A 115 -31.71 -27.86 3.55
C PRO A 115 -31.78 -27.12 2.20
N PRO A 116 -32.18 -27.79 1.11
CA PRO A 116 -32.28 -27.14 -0.20
C PRO A 116 -33.42 -26.11 -0.25
N SER A 117 -33.21 -25.03 -0.98
CA SER A 117 -34.22 -24.02 -1.28
C SER A 117 -35.25 -24.55 -2.28
N MET A 118 -34.79 -25.28 -3.29
CA MET A 118 -35.64 -25.90 -4.31
C MET A 118 -35.03 -27.18 -4.84
N ILE A 119 -35.89 -28.14 -5.18
CA ILE A 119 -35.52 -29.36 -5.88
C ILE A 119 -36.38 -29.52 -7.12
N VAL A 120 -35.72 -29.79 -8.24
CA VAL A 120 -36.32 -29.95 -9.56
C VAL A 120 -36.09 -31.37 -10.04
N TRP A 121 -37.14 -32.06 -10.43
CA TRP A 121 -37.06 -33.26 -11.24
C TRP A 121 -36.73 -32.88 -12.69
N SER A 122 -35.59 -33.32 -13.22
CA SER A 122 -35.16 -33.03 -14.60
C SER A 122 -35.66 -34.05 -15.63
N GLY A 123 -36.36 -35.10 -15.17
CA GLY A 123 -36.90 -36.19 -15.96
C GLY A 123 -36.20 -37.53 -15.75
N TYR A 124 -34.89 -37.53 -15.45
CA TYR A 124 -34.10 -38.74 -15.16
C TYR A 124 -33.02 -38.47 -14.09
N GLY A 125 -33.28 -37.50 -13.22
CA GLY A 125 -32.34 -36.93 -12.26
C GLY A 125 -32.98 -35.77 -11.52
N ILE A 126 -32.24 -35.19 -10.57
CA ILE A 126 -32.66 -34.01 -9.80
C ILE A 126 -31.65 -32.87 -9.93
N HIS A 127 -32.15 -31.64 -10.05
CA HIS A 127 -31.37 -30.44 -9.80
C HIS A 127 -31.75 -29.91 -8.42
N VAL A 128 -30.76 -29.60 -7.61
CA VAL A 128 -30.95 -29.08 -6.26
C VAL A 128 -30.33 -27.69 -6.18
N TYR A 129 -31.05 -26.74 -5.59
CA TYR A 129 -30.63 -25.35 -5.48
C TYR A 129 -30.63 -24.88 -4.02
N TRP A 130 -29.58 -24.15 -3.64
CA TRP A 130 -29.50 -23.37 -2.41
C TRP A 130 -29.41 -21.90 -2.79
N LEU A 131 -30.55 -21.22 -2.77
CA LEU A 131 -30.67 -19.85 -3.26
C LEU A 131 -30.17 -18.84 -2.23
N PHE A 132 -29.53 -17.79 -2.72
CA PHE A 132 -29.05 -16.71 -1.86
C PHE A 132 -30.13 -15.67 -1.59
N ARG A 133 -30.00 -14.95 -0.47
CA ARG A 133 -30.91 -13.82 -0.11
C ARG A 133 -30.87 -12.72 -1.16
N GLU A 134 -29.67 -12.44 -1.66
CA GLU A 134 -29.36 -11.49 -2.72
C GLU A 134 -28.41 -12.20 -3.70
N PRO A 135 -28.42 -11.85 -5.00
CA PRO A 135 -27.49 -12.43 -5.96
C PRO A 135 -26.05 -12.22 -5.53
N TRP A 136 -25.20 -13.23 -5.69
CA TRP A 136 -23.77 -13.07 -5.42
C TRP A 136 -23.07 -12.48 -6.64
N GLU A 137 -22.73 -11.20 -6.55
CA GLU A 137 -21.98 -10.46 -7.57
C GLU A 137 -20.51 -10.89 -7.62
N LEU A 138 -20.01 -11.13 -8.83
CA LEU A 138 -18.68 -11.68 -9.13
C LEU A 138 -17.78 -10.61 -9.77
N ASP A 139 -17.71 -9.45 -9.12
CA ASP A 139 -17.05 -8.23 -9.62
C ASP A 139 -15.51 -8.32 -9.63
N SER A 140 -14.94 -9.24 -8.84
CA SER A 140 -13.49 -9.45 -8.75
C SER A 140 -13.09 -10.90 -9.07
N PRO A 141 -11.85 -11.14 -9.56
CA PRO A 141 -11.31 -12.48 -9.69
C PRO A 141 -11.33 -13.27 -8.38
N GLU A 142 -11.15 -12.61 -7.24
CA GLU A 142 -11.17 -13.19 -5.90
C GLU A 142 -12.58 -13.66 -5.50
N GLU A 143 -13.62 -12.86 -5.75
CA GLU A 143 -15.02 -13.25 -5.53
C GLU A 143 -15.42 -14.42 -6.43
N ARG A 144 -15.02 -14.37 -7.72
CA ARG A 144 -15.26 -15.48 -8.65
C ARG A 144 -14.58 -16.77 -8.21
N ALA A 145 -13.36 -16.69 -7.69
CA ALA A 145 -12.65 -17.83 -7.13
C ALA A 145 -13.39 -18.40 -5.90
N SER A 146 -13.85 -17.52 -5.01
CA SER A 146 -14.57 -17.89 -3.79
C SER A 146 -15.91 -18.57 -4.08
N ALA A 147 -16.71 -18.02 -5.00
CA ALA A 147 -17.96 -18.63 -5.46
C ALA A 147 -17.71 -19.99 -6.14
N THR A 148 -16.66 -20.10 -6.96
CA THR A 148 -16.26 -21.36 -7.61
C THR A 148 -15.86 -22.42 -6.58
N GLU A 149 -15.09 -22.03 -5.56
CA GLU A 149 -14.67 -22.92 -4.48
C GLU A 149 -15.83 -23.38 -3.63
N LEU A 150 -16.76 -22.48 -3.27
CA LEU A 150 -17.94 -22.84 -2.49
C LEU A 150 -18.86 -23.80 -3.27
N LEU A 151 -19.07 -23.56 -4.57
CA LEU A 151 -19.83 -24.46 -5.45
C LEU A 151 -19.14 -25.83 -5.58
N ARG A 152 -17.81 -25.88 -5.65
CA ARG A 152 -17.06 -27.15 -5.63
C ARG A 152 -17.18 -27.87 -4.30
N SER A 153 -17.17 -27.15 -3.18
CA SER A 153 -17.25 -27.73 -1.85
C SER A 153 -18.61 -28.37 -1.59
N ILE A 154 -19.71 -27.70 -1.95
CA ILE A 154 -21.06 -28.27 -1.78
C ILE A 154 -21.27 -29.50 -2.67
N GLN A 155 -20.87 -29.44 -3.96
CA GLN A 155 -20.93 -30.60 -4.84
C GLN A 155 -19.97 -31.71 -4.42
N GLY A 156 -18.80 -31.34 -3.87
CA GLY A 156 -17.81 -32.25 -3.33
C GLY A 156 -18.37 -33.08 -2.17
N SER A 157 -19.15 -32.46 -1.29
CA SER A 157 -19.85 -33.19 -0.23
C SER A 157 -20.84 -34.21 -0.79
N VAL A 158 -21.70 -33.81 -1.73
CA VAL A 158 -22.69 -34.72 -2.33
C VAL A 158 -22.01 -35.88 -3.05
N LYS A 159 -20.92 -35.59 -3.78
CA LYS A 159 -20.07 -36.60 -4.44
C LYS A 159 -19.41 -37.54 -3.45
N HIS A 160 -18.93 -37.02 -2.33
CA HIS A 160 -18.34 -37.84 -1.29
C HIS A 160 -19.38 -38.84 -0.76
N ALA A 161 -20.57 -38.35 -0.40
CA ALA A 161 -21.68 -39.21 0.03
C ALA A 161 -22.05 -40.28 -1.01
N ALA A 162 -22.06 -39.92 -2.30
CA ALA A 162 -22.32 -40.85 -3.39
C ALA A 162 -21.21 -41.90 -3.55
N SER A 163 -19.94 -41.49 -3.46
CA SER A 163 -18.80 -42.40 -3.59
C SER A 163 -18.77 -43.47 -2.50
N GLN A 164 -19.20 -43.15 -1.27
CA GLN A 164 -19.33 -44.12 -0.18
C GLN A 164 -20.38 -45.20 -0.48
N ARG A 165 -21.32 -44.92 -1.39
CA ARG A 165 -22.35 -45.85 -1.86
C ARG A 165 -22.00 -46.48 -3.22
N GLY A 166 -20.80 -46.22 -3.74
CA GLY A 166 -20.35 -46.73 -5.05
C GLY A 166 -20.98 -46.02 -6.24
N TRP A 167 -21.53 -44.82 -6.05
CA TRP A 167 -22.17 -44.03 -7.11
C TRP A 167 -21.26 -42.90 -7.60
N LYS A 168 -21.42 -42.53 -8.87
CA LYS A 168 -20.65 -41.51 -9.58
C LYS A 168 -21.55 -40.36 -9.96
N ILE A 169 -21.32 -39.18 -9.38
CA ILE A 169 -22.01 -37.94 -9.78
C ILE A 169 -21.06 -37.10 -10.64
N ASP A 170 -21.58 -36.60 -11.75
CA ASP A 170 -20.82 -35.77 -12.67
C ASP A 170 -20.38 -34.42 -12.02
N PRO A 171 -19.19 -33.90 -12.35
CA PRO A 171 -18.82 -32.53 -12.00
C PRO A 171 -19.63 -31.51 -12.76
N THR A 172 -20.40 -30.71 -12.02
CA THR A 172 -21.26 -29.65 -12.58
C THR A 172 -21.02 -28.30 -11.88
N ALA A 173 -19.83 -28.14 -11.31
CA ALA A 173 -19.39 -26.96 -10.54
C ALA A 173 -18.80 -25.85 -11.42
N ASP A 174 -19.25 -25.74 -12.67
CA ASP A 174 -18.92 -24.65 -13.59
C ASP A 174 -19.94 -23.50 -13.44
N LEU A 175 -19.49 -22.25 -13.27
CA LEU A 175 -20.38 -21.10 -13.06
C LEU A 175 -21.33 -20.83 -14.25
N ALA A 176 -20.91 -21.18 -15.47
CA ALA A 176 -21.70 -21.05 -16.70
C ALA A 176 -22.65 -22.23 -16.96
N ARG A 177 -23.00 -23.01 -15.91
CA ARG A 177 -23.83 -24.20 -16.03
C ARG A 177 -25.18 -23.86 -16.66
N VAL A 178 -25.61 -24.73 -17.56
CA VAL A 178 -26.99 -24.75 -18.05
C VAL A 178 -27.72 -25.94 -17.43
N LEU A 179 -28.92 -25.70 -16.91
CA LEU A 179 -29.78 -26.72 -16.32
C LEU A 179 -31.12 -26.73 -17.05
N ARG A 180 -31.79 -27.89 -17.05
CA ARG A 180 -33.09 -28.02 -17.71
C ARG A 180 -34.14 -27.16 -16.99
N LEU A 181 -34.92 -26.44 -17.77
CA LEU A 181 -35.94 -25.51 -17.26
C LEU A 181 -37.20 -26.28 -16.84
N PRO A 182 -37.65 -26.19 -15.57
CA PRO A 182 -38.92 -26.77 -15.13
C PRO A 182 -40.11 -26.22 -15.92
N GLY A 183 -41.13 -27.03 -16.15
CA GLY A 183 -42.26 -26.71 -17.03
C GLY A 183 -42.05 -27.11 -18.49
N THR A 184 -40.84 -27.55 -18.86
CA THR A 184 -40.52 -28.01 -20.24
C THR A 184 -40.33 -29.53 -20.30
N LEU A 185 -40.27 -30.09 -21.51
CA LEU A 185 -40.14 -31.54 -21.73
C LEU A 185 -38.69 -31.96 -21.99
N ASN A 186 -38.26 -33.03 -21.31
CA ASN A 186 -37.02 -33.75 -21.54
C ASN A 186 -37.24 -34.85 -22.59
N ARG A 187 -36.58 -34.72 -23.75
CA ARG A 187 -36.77 -35.60 -24.92
C ARG A 187 -35.63 -36.58 -25.17
N LYS A 188 -34.81 -36.90 -24.15
CA LYS A 188 -33.77 -37.93 -24.27
C LYS A 188 -34.32 -39.27 -24.78
N ILE A 189 -35.60 -39.56 -24.53
CA ILE A 189 -36.38 -40.63 -25.18
C ILE A 189 -37.48 -39.96 -26.01
N PRO A 190 -37.33 -39.86 -27.34
CA PRO A 190 -38.28 -39.12 -28.19
C PRO A 190 -39.74 -39.61 -28.09
N ASP A 191 -39.93 -40.92 -27.96
CA ASP A 191 -41.26 -41.55 -27.90
C ASP A 191 -41.93 -41.45 -26.52
N ASN A 192 -41.22 -40.97 -25.50
CA ASN A 192 -41.74 -40.82 -24.13
C ASN A 192 -41.09 -39.63 -23.41
N PRO A 193 -41.42 -38.38 -23.81
CA PRO A 193 -40.87 -37.19 -23.19
C PRO A 193 -41.34 -37.04 -21.74
N VAL A 194 -40.42 -36.70 -20.84
CA VAL A 194 -40.72 -36.54 -19.41
C VAL A 194 -40.74 -35.06 -19.05
N GLN A 195 -41.78 -34.61 -18.36
CA GLN A 195 -41.86 -33.21 -17.93
C GLN A 195 -40.90 -32.93 -16.77
N ALA A 196 -40.13 -31.85 -16.88
CA ALA A 196 -39.32 -31.33 -15.78
C ALA A 196 -40.22 -30.54 -14.83
N LEU A 197 -40.13 -30.83 -13.52
CA LEU A 197 -41.06 -30.29 -12.52
C LEU A 197 -40.31 -29.84 -11.27
N VAL A 198 -40.74 -28.73 -10.66
CA VAL A 198 -40.31 -28.38 -9.30
C VAL A 198 -41.04 -29.34 -8.34
N ILE A 199 -40.30 -30.19 -7.65
CA ILE A 199 -40.86 -31.23 -6.77
C ILE A 199 -40.85 -30.81 -5.29
N GLU A 200 -39.91 -29.96 -4.89
CA GLU A 200 -39.85 -29.41 -3.54
C GLU A 200 -39.42 -27.94 -3.59
N ARG A 201 -40.01 -27.13 -2.71
CA ARG A 201 -39.67 -25.72 -2.52
C ARG A 201 -39.77 -25.39 -1.04
N SER A 202 -38.75 -24.73 -0.52
CA SER A 202 -38.78 -24.09 0.78
C SER A 202 -38.54 -22.58 0.64
N ASP A 203 -38.83 -21.84 1.70
CA ASP A 203 -38.49 -20.41 1.79
C ASP A 203 -37.04 -20.18 2.24
N ALA A 204 -36.22 -21.25 2.31
CA ALA A 204 -34.83 -21.15 2.72
C ALA A 204 -34.02 -20.31 1.72
N ARG A 205 -33.32 -19.31 2.26
CA ARG A 205 -32.42 -18.40 1.55
C ARG A 205 -31.17 -18.21 2.40
N TYR A 206 -30.00 -18.27 1.77
CA TYR A 206 -28.71 -18.31 2.44
C TYR A 206 -27.88 -17.05 2.15
N ASN A 207 -26.97 -16.69 3.04
CA ASN A 207 -25.77 -15.97 2.66
C ASN A 207 -24.69 -16.99 2.28
N PRO A 208 -23.73 -16.65 1.40
CA PRO A 208 -22.62 -17.55 1.08
C PRO A 208 -21.87 -18.11 2.29
N SER A 209 -21.66 -17.26 3.31
CA SER A 209 -21.02 -17.64 4.57
C SER A 209 -21.80 -18.70 5.34
N ASP A 210 -23.14 -18.63 5.33
CA ASP A 210 -24.01 -19.58 6.06
C ASP A 210 -23.78 -21.02 5.59
N ILE A 211 -23.49 -21.18 4.29
CA ILE A 211 -23.19 -22.48 3.68
C ILE A 211 -21.72 -22.84 3.92
N ALA A 212 -20.80 -21.89 3.75
CA ALA A 212 -19.37 -22.13 3.91
C ALA A 212 -19.00 -22.65 5.30
N ASP A 213 -19.62 -22.10 6.35
CA ASP A 213 -19.34 -22.47 7.75
C ASP A 213 -19.90 -23.85 8.14
N LEU A 214 -20.92 -24.32 7.42
CA LEU A 214 -21.61 -25.59 7.70
C LEU A 214 -21.10 -26.77 6.87
N LEU A 215 -20.31 -26.50 5.83
CA LEU A 215 -19.74 -27.55 4.99
C LEU A 215 -18.51 -28.17 5.67
N PRO A 216 -18.41 -29.50 5.74
CA PRO A 216 -17.20 -30.16 6.21
C PRO A 216 -16.05 -29.87 5.23
N PRO A 217 -14.80 -29.73 5.71
CA PRO A 217 -13.65 -29.57 4.84
C PRO A 217 -13.56 -30.78 3.92
N VAL A 218 -13.87 -30.59 2.64
CA VAL A 218 -13.81 -31.68 1.67
C VAL A 218 -12.34 -32.05 1.48
N PRO A 219 -11.92 -33.31 1.67
CA PRO A 219 -10.58 -33.72 1.33
C PRO A 219 -10.37 -33.47 -0.16
N VAL A 220 -9.44 -32.57 -0.47
CA VAL A 220 -9.08 -32.18 -1.83
C VAL A 220 -8.63 -33.43 -2.58
N VAL A 221 -9.53 -34.06 -3.34
CA VAL A 221 -9.14 -34.96 -4.42
C VAL A 221 -8.52 -34.05 -5.46
N THR A 222 -7.20 -33.99 -5.42
CA THR A 222 -6.34 -33.25 -6.32
C THR A 222 -6.44 -33.84 -7.72
N GLY A 223 -7.57 -33.62 -8.39
CA GLY A 223 -7.58 -33.40 -9.82
C GLY A 223 -6.81 -32.11 -10.06
N GLN A 224 -5.48 -32.18 -10.03
CA GLN A 224 -4.62 -31.07 -10.39
C GLN A 224 -4.93 -30.69 -11.83
N ILE A 225 -5.83 -29.73 -12.02
CA ILE A 225 -5.83 -28.90 -13.22
C ILE A 225 -4.49 -28.18 -13.16
N ARG A 226 -3.61 -28.60 -14.06
CA ARG A 226 -2.26 -28.09 -14.11
C ARG A 226 -2.32 -26.63 -14.60
N THR A 227 -1.88 -25.70 -13.79
CA THR A 227 -1.71 -24.28 -14.16
C THR A 227 -0.47 -24.05 -15.02
N GLU A 228 0.43 -25.04 -15.11
CA GLU A 228 1.71 -24.95 -15.82
C GLU A 228 1.79 -25.98 -16.97
N LYS A 229 2.23 -25.55 -18.15
CA LYS A 229 2.44 -26.45 -19.31
C LYS A 229 3.58 -27.44 -19.02
N PHE A 230 3.49 -28.66 -19.57
CA PHE A 230 4.63 -29.57 -19.54
C PHE A 230 5.76 -29.07 -20.44
N GLU A 231 6.94 -28.86 -19.87
CA GLU A 231 8.18 -28.58 -20.61
C GLU A 231 9.16 -29.75 -20.49
N ARG A 232 9.75 -30.15 -21.62
CA ARG A 232 10.82 -31.15 -21.68
C ARG A 232 12.13 -30.53 -21.21
N ARG A 233 12.89 -31.26 -20.40
CA ARG A 233 14.22 -30.86 -19.94
C ARG A 233 15.29 -31.45 -20.87
N PRO A 234 16.46 -30.81 -20.99
CA PRO A 234 17.60 -31.37 -21.73
C PRO A 234 18.06 -32.74 -21.23
N THR A 235 17.74 -33.09 -19.98
CA THR A 235 18.09 -34.37 -19.35
C THR A 235 17.03 -35.47 -19.54
N ASP A 236 15.89 -35.17 -20.17
CA ASP A 236 14.86 -36.18 -20.43
C ASP A 236 15.33 -37.14 -21.54
N GLY A 237 15.11 -38.43 -21.31
CA GLY A 237 15.54 -39.51 -22.19
C GLY A 237 14.50 -39.86 -23.27
N PRO A 238 14.86 -40.79 -24.17
CA PRO A 238 13.98 -41.23 -25.25
C PRO A 238 12.82 -42.11 -24.73
N ALA A 239 11.73 -42.15 -25.49
CA ALA A 239 10.53 -42.94 -25.21
C ALA A 239 10.84 -44.45 -25.18
N GLU A 240 11.87 -44.88 -25.90
CA GLU A 240 12.32 -46.27 -25.91
C GLU A 240 12.62 -46.80 -24.50
N LEU A 241 13.11 -45.96 -23.58
CA LEU A 241 13.38 -46.36 -22.20
C LEU A 241 12.11 -46.78 -21.47
N MET A 242 10.99 -46.05 -21.64
CA MET A 242 9.72 -46.43 -21.03
C MET A 242 9.03 -47.58 -21.77
N LEU A 243 9.13 -47.63 -23.11
CA LEU A 243 8.56 -48.71 -23.92
C LEU A 243 9.19 -50.07 -23.60
N ARG A 244 10.50 -50.12 -23.36
CA ARG A 244 11.20 -51.37 -22.99
C ARG A 244 11.01 -51.80 -21.54
N ASN A 245 10.67 -50.89 -20.64
CA ASN A 245 10.65 -51.16 -19.19
C ASN A 245 9.24 -51.13 -18.57
N CYS A 246 8.21 -50.71 -19.31
CA CYS A 246 6.83 -50.69 -18.85
C CYS A 246 5.97 -51.77 -19.55
N ARG A 247 5.52 -52.77 -18.78
CA ARG A 247 4.64 -53.84 -19.28
C ARG A 247 3.33 -53.34 -19.91
N PHE A 248 2.76 -52.27 -19.37
CA PHE A 248 1.54 -51.67 -19.92
C PHE A 248 1.80 -51.07 -21.31
N LEU A 249 2.87 -50.29 -21.47
CA LEU A 249 3.19 -49.71 -22.77
C LEU A 249 3.57 -50.79 -23.80
N GLN A 250 4.24 -51.86 -23.38
CA GLN A 250 4.50 -53.04 -24.23
C GLN A 250 3.20 -53.72 -24.66
N HIS A 251 2.23 -53.86 -23.76
CA HIS A 251 0.91 -54.38 -24.10
C HIS A 251 0.22 -53.49 -25.15
N CYS A 252 0.25 -52.17 -24.96
CA CYS A 252 -0.31 -51.22 -25.94
C CYS A 252 0.40 -51.30 -27.30
N GLN A 253 1.71 -51.52 -27.33
CA GLN A 253 2.48 -51.65 -28.58
C GLN A 253 2.19 -52.97 -29.30
N LEU A 254 2.12 -54.09 -28.57
CA LEU A 254 1.89 -55.42 -29.15
C LEU A 254 0.44 -55.65 -29.57
N ASN A 255 -0.52 -54.97 -28.93
CA ASN A 255 -1.95 -55.18 -29.13
C ASN A 255 -2.65 -53.90 -29.66
N ALA A 256 -1.92 -53.03 -30.37
CA ALA A 256 -2.39 -51.70 -30.76
C ALA A 256 -3.77 -51.71 -31.47
N ALA A 257 -4.05 -52.73 -32.29
CA ALA A 257 -5.33 -52.87 -32.99
C ALA A 257 -6.52 -53.22 -32.07
N SER A 258 -6.29 -53.79 -30.89
CA SER A 258 -7.35 -54.31 -30.00
C SER A 258 -7.47 -53.56 -28.67
N ILE A 259 -6.54 -52.65 -28.34
CA ILE A 259 -6.65 -51.82 -27.13
C ILE A 259 -7.82 -50.84 -27.21
N SER A 260 -8.40 -50.55 -26.05
CA SER A 260 -9.45 -49.55 -25.88
C SER A 260 -8.91 -48.11 -26.02
N TYR A 261 -9.81 -47.15 -26.26
CA TYR A 261 -9.44 -45.73 -26.28
C TYR A 261 -8.82 -45.26 -24.95
N ALA A 262 -9.33 -45.79 -23.81
CA ALA A 262 -8.81 -45.44 -22.49
C ALA A 262 -7.38 -45.93 -22.28
N GLU A 263 -7.06 -47.14 -22.75
CA GLU A 263 -5.70 -47.68 -22.74
C GLU A 263 -4.76 -46.89 -23.66
N TRP A 264 -5.22 -46.57 -24.88
CA TRP A 264 -4.47 -45.72 -25.81
C TRP A 264 -4.16 -44.34 -25.24
N LEU A 265 -5.15 -43.68 -24.62
CA LEU A 265 -4.96 -42.35 -24.01
C LEU A 265 -4.02 -42.42 -22.79
N ALA A 266 -4.14 -43.45 -21.95
CA ALA A 266 -3.22 -43.67 -20.83
C ALA A 266 -1.77 -43.91 -21.29
N ALA A 267 -1.58 -44.60 -22.41
CA ALA A 267 -0.26 -44.75 -23.03
C ALA A 267 0.25 -43.41 -23.61
N LEU A 268 -0.60 -42.68 -24.33
CA LEU A 268 -0.28 -41.39 -24.96
C LEU A 268 0.19 -40.35 -23.94
N THR A 269 -0.53 -40.21 -22.82
CA THR A 269 -0.17 -39.29 -21.74
C THR A 269 1.20 -39.59 -21.12
N ASN A 270 1.73 -40.80 -21.27
CA ASN A 270 3.08 -41.13 -20.82
C ASN A 270 4.13 -40.96 -21.92
N ILE A 271 3.90 -41.51 -23.12
CA ILE A 271 4.87 -41.55 -24.22
C ILE A 271 5.26 -40.15 -24.68
N VAL A 272 4.29 -39.24 -24.81
CA VAL A 272 4.49 -37.90 -25.37
C VAL A 272 5.50 -37.05 -24.59
N ARG A 273 5.78 -37.40 -23.33
CA ARG A 273 6.63 -36.64 -22.41
C ARG A 273 8.13 -36.92 -22.57
N ALA A 274 8.51 -37.95 -23.31
CA ALA A 274 9.92 -38.19 -23.66
C ALA A 274 10.50 -37.10 -24.57
N ASN A 275 11.83 -37.08 -24.74
CA ASN A 275 12.50 -36.10 -25.60
C ASN A 275 12.09 -36.22 -27.09
N ASP A 276 11.87 -37.45 -27.56
CA ASP A 276 11.35 -37.86 -28.87
C ASP A 276 9.86 -38.24 -28.80
N GLY A 277 9.17 -37.82 -27.74
CA GLY A 277 7.86 -38.34 -27.36
C GLY A 277 6.73 -38.06 -28.36
N ILE A 278 6.79 -36.95 -29.11
CA ILE A 278 5.79 -36.65 -30.16
C ILE A 278 5.91 -37.68 -31.28
N ASP A 279 7.11 -37.85 -31.84
CA ASP A 279 7.36 -38.83 -32.90
C ASP A 279 7.06 -40.26 -32.42
N ALA A 280 7.44 -40.59 -31.19
CA ALA A 280 7.14 -41.90 -30.59
C ALA A 280 5.62 -42.13 -30.42
N ALA A 281 4.87 -41.11 -30.00
CA ALA A 281 3.42 -41.18 -29.87
C ALA A 281 2.74 -41.43 -31.23
N HIS A 282 3.19 -40.78 -32.30
CA HIS A 282 2.72 -41.06 -33.65
C HIS A 282 3.09 -42.47 -34.10
N LYS A 283 4.34 -42.90 -33.90
CA LYS A 283 4.80 -44.25 -34.26
C LYS A 283 4.00 -45.35 -33.57
N VAL A 284 3.74 -45.21 -32.27
CA VAL A 284 2.97 -46.19 -31.48
C VAL A 284 1.50 -46.16 -31.89
N SER A 285 0.92 -44.97 -32.12
CA SER A 285 -0.49 -44.86 -32.56
C SER A 285 -0.71 -45.41 -33.97
N ALA A 286 0.26 -45.25 -34.87
CA ALA A 286 0.22 -45.74 -36.25
C ALA A 286 0.30 -47.28 -36.37
N LEU A 287 0.57 -48.00 -35.28
CA LEU A 287 0.48 -49.47 -35.24
C LEU A 287 -0.97 -49.96 -35.42
N ASP A 288 -1.95 -49.11 -35.15
CA ASP A 288 -3.35 -49.32 -35.54
C ASP A 288 -3.70 -48.49 -36.77
N GLN A 289 -3.41 -49.02 -37.95
CA GLN A 289 -3.64 -48.33 -39.22
C GLN A 289 -5.13 -48.07 -39.50
N ALA A 290 -6.06 -48.78 -38.86
CA ALA A 290 -7.49 -48.62 -39.10
C ALA A 290 -8.08 -47.43 -38.33
N ARG A 291 -7.57 -47.15 -37.12
CA ARG A 291 -8.06 -46.05 -36.26
C ARG A 291 -7.14 -44.82 -36.24
N TYR A 292 -5.89 -44.94 -36.67
CA TYR A 292 -4.93 -43.84 -36.60
C TYR A 292 -5.24 -42.70 -37.57
N GLN A 293 -5.36 -41.49 -37.03
CA GLN A 293 -5.35 -40.24 -37.80
C GLN A 293 -4.36 -39.26 -37.18
N ALA A 294 -3.42 -38.75 -37.98
CA ALA A 294 -2.37 -37.85 -37.52
C ALA A 294 -2.95 -36.61 -36.83
N LYS A 295 -3.93 -35.95 -37.46
CA LYS A 295 -4.57 -34.72 -36.96
C LYS A 295 -5.31 -34.89 -35.63
N ASP A 296 -5.92 -36.04 -35.40
CA ASP A 296 -6.62 -36.31 -34.14
C ASP A 296 -5.64 -36.72 -33.03
N THR A 297 -4.54 -37.37 -33.42
CA THR A 297 -3.42 -37.66 -32.51
C THR A 297 -2.74 -36.37 -32.06
N ASP A 298 -2.50 -35.40 -32.96
CA ASP A 298 -1.93 -34.09 -32.64
C ASP A 298 -2.76 -33.34 -31.59
N LYS A 299 -4.09 -33.26 -31.80
CA LYS A 299 -4.99 -32.63 -30.82
C LYS A 299 -4.90 -33.28 -29.45
N LYS A 300 -4.77 -34.61 -29.41
CA LYS A 300 -4.67 -35.35 -28.15
C LYS A 300 -3.28 -35.28 -27.53
N ILE A 301 -2.23 -35.12 -28.32
CA ILE A 301 -0.88 -34.79 -27.86
C ILE A 301 -0.89 -33.42 -27.16
N ASP A 302 -1.50 -32.41 -27.79
CA ASP A 302 -1.64 -31.08 -27.22
C ASP A 302 -2.45 -31.11 -25.91
N GLU A 303 -3.58 -31.81 -25.90
CA GLU A 303 -4.38 -32.00 -24.69
C GLU A 303 -3.60 -32.73 -23.59
N ALA A 304 -2.85 -33.78 -23.94
CA ALA A 304 -2.07 -34.57 -23.01
C ALA A 304 -0.90 -33.79 -22.38
N LEU A 305 -0.30 -32.83 -23.10
CA LEU A 305 0.79 -31.99 -22.62
C LEU A 305 0.30 -30.77 -21.82
N ASN A 306 -0.83 -30.19 -22.23
CA ASN A 306 -1.34 -28.95 -21.64
C ASN A 306 -2.36 -29.17 -20.53
N MET A 307 -3.12 -30.28 -20.54
CA MET A 307 -4.33 -30.42 -19.71
C MET A 307 -4.39 -31.73 -18.90
N MET A 308 -3.50 -32.71 -19.14
CA MET A 308 -3.53 -34.01 -18.46
C MET A 308 -2.28 -34.30 -17.64
N ASN A 309 -2.43 -35.10 -16.58
CA ASN A 309 -1.32 -35.72 -15.86
C ASN A 309 -0.95 -37.08 -16.48
N PRO A 310 0.34 -37.50 -16.42
CA PRO A 310 0.72 -38.84 -16.86
C PRO A 310 0.05 -39.89 -15.97
N GLN A 311 -0.60 -40.86 -16.59
CA GLN A 311 -1.33 -41.88 -15.85
C GLN A 311 -0.37 -42.84 -15.14
N ASN A 312 -0.51 -42.97 -13.82
CA ASN A 312 0.36 -43.79 -12.99
C ASN A 312 -0.05 -45.28 -12.98
N CYS A 313 0.80 -46.14 -12.43
CA CYS A 313 0.53 -47.58 -12.38
C CYS A 313 -0.71 -47.96 -11.56
N GLU A 314 -1.08 -47.15 -10.57
CA GLU A 314 -2.27 -47.39 -9.77
C GLU A 314 -3.53 -47.17 -10.60
N TYR A 315 -3.64 -46.03 -11.27
CA TYR A 315 -4.73 -45.70 -12.18
C TYR A 315 -4.85 -46.72 -13.33
N ILE A 316 -3.72 -47.10 -13.94
CA ILE A 316 -3.70 -48.12 -15.01
C ILE A 316 -4.24 -49.47 -14.51
N ARG A 317 -4.03 -49.81 -13.25
CA ARG A 317 -4.51 -51.07 -12.68
C ARG A 317 -5.95 -51.00 -12.18
N SER A 318 -6.32 -49.96 -11.43
CA SER A 318 -7.62 -49.86 -10.76
C SER A 318 -8.71 -49.26 -11.63
N VAL A 319 -8.36 -48.35 -12.55
CA VAL A 319 -9.32 -47.64 -13.39
C VAL A 319 -9.32 -48.17 -14.82
N ILE A 320 -8.14 -48.35 -15.43
CA ILE A 320 -8.03 -48.93 -16.78
C ILE A 320 -8.20 -50.45 -16.76
N GLY A 321 -7.90 -51.10 -15.62
CA GLY A 321 -8.11 -52.53 -15.43
C GLY A 321 -6.98 -53.43 -15.97
N PHE A 322 -5.78 -52.89 -16.24
CA PHE A 322 -4.66 -53.69 -16.73
C PHE A 322 -3.98 -54.47 -15.58
N PRO A 323 -4.06 -55.82 -15.55
CA PRO A 323 -3.57 -56.60 -14.40
C PRO A 323 -2.04 -56.75 -14.37
N GLY A 324 -1.34 -56.40 -15.45
CA GLY A 324 0.13 -56.54 -15.55
C GLY A 324 0.94 -55.51 -14.75
N CYS A 325 0.28 -54.51 -14.17
CA CYS A 325 0.91 -53.50 -13.32
C CYS A 325 1.05 -54.00 -11.86
N PRO A 326 2.26 -53.98 -11.27
CA PRO A 326 2.49 -54.49 -9.92
C PRO A 326 1.88 -53.60 -8.82
N GLN A 327 1.49 -54.22 -7.70
CA GLN A 327 1.05 -53.53 -6.50
C GLN A 327 2.21 -52.72 -5.90
N GLY A 328 2.05 -51.39 -5.83
CA GLY A 328 3.13 -50.46 -5.43
C GLY A 328 3.90 -49.82 -6.58
N GLY A 329 3.54 -50.09 -7.84
CA GLY A 329 4.15 -49.46 -9.03
C GLY A 329 5.41 -50.18 -9.53
N CYS A 330 5.81 -49.90 -10.78
CA CYS A 330 6.89 -50.64 -11.46
C CYS A 330 8.31 -50.11 -11.19
N GLY A 331 8.50 -49.35 -10.13
CA GLY A 331 9.77 -48.67 -9.83
C GLY A 331 9.86 -47.25 -10.41
N VAL A 332 8.76 -46.70 -10.91
CA VAL A 332 8.63 -45.28 -11.26
C VAL A 332 7.23 -44.82 -10.89
N GLN A 333 7.04 -43.52 -10.62
CA GLN A 333 5.72 -42.97 -10.23
C GLN A 333 4.69 -43.10 -11.35
N ALA A 334 5.12 -42.97 -12.61
CA ALA A 334 4.32 -43.25 -13.81
C ALA A 334 5.27 -43.79 -14.90
N PRO A 335 4.76 -44.48 -15.95
CA PRO A 335 5.58 -45.01 -17.03
C PRO A 335 6.57 -44.00 -17.63
N CYS A 336 6.19 -42.72 -17.78
CA CYS A 336 7.10 -41.69 -18.27
C CYS A 336 8.35 -41.50 -17.39
N GLY A 337 8.29 -41.84 -16.10
CA GLY A 337 9.41 -41.76 -15.17
C GLY A 337 10.64 -42.57 -15.58
N TRP A 338 10.49 -43.59 -16.43
CA TRP A 338 11.63 -44.33 -17.01
C TRP A 338 12.50 -43.44 -17.91
N SER A 339 11.90 -42.47 -18.58
CA SER A 339 12.59 -41.51 -19.44
C SER A 339 12.84 -40.18 -18.73
N LEU A 340 12.06 -39.81 -17.71
CA LEU A 340 12.14 -38.50 -17.05
C LEU A 340 12.97 -38.49 -15.75
N SER A 341 13.13 -39.63 -15.07
CA SER A 341 13.86 -39.68 -13.79
C SER A 341 15.29 -40.17 -13.99
N LYS A 342 16.27 -39.52 -13.34
CA LYS A 342 17.67 -39.99 -13.31
C LYS A 342 17.77 -41.42 -12.77
N VAL A 343 17.01 -41.74 -11.72
CA VAL A 343 16.99 -43.10 -11.14
C VAL A 343 16.26 -44.07 -12.07
N GLY A 344 15.17 -43.63 -12.72
CA GLY A 344 14.43 -44.43 -13.70
C GLY A 344 15.30 -44.81 -14.91
N GLN A 345 15.99 -43.84 -15.50
CA GLN A 345 16.92 -44.06 -16.60
C GLN A 345 18.08 -44.99 -16.18
N ALA A 346 18.67 -44.77 -15.00
CA ALA A 346 19.74 -45.64 -14.49
C ALA A 346 19.27 -47.10 -14.28
N ARG A 347 18.06 -47.31 -13.75
CA ARG A 347 17.45 -48.64 -13.63
C ARG A 347 17.26 -49.28 -15.01
N ALA A 348 16.77 -48.52 -16.00
CA ALA A 348 16.53 -49.01 -17.36
C ALA A 348 17.83 -49.46 -18.04
N VAL A 349 18.90 -48.68 -17.93
CA VAL A 349 20.24 -49.00 -18.46
C VAL A 349 20.74 -50.33 -17.88
N VAL A 350 20.68 -50.45 -16.55
CA VAL A 350 21.20 -51.62 -15.84
C VAL A 350 20.36 -52.89 -16.08
N ARG A 351 19.03 -52.75 -16.19
CA ARG A 351 18.12 -53.86 -16.54
C ARG A 351 18.23 -54.31 -18.00
N GLY A 352 18.69 -53.42 -18.89
CA GLY A 352 18.92 -53.70 -20.30
C GLY A 352 20.11 -54.61 -20.58
N ILE A 353 20.86 -55.05 -19.55
CA ILE A 353 22.04 -55.90 -19.67
C ILE A 353 21.64 -57.36 -19.34
N PRO A 354 21.35 -58.21 -20.35
CA PRO A 354 20.89 -59.58 -20.12
C PRO A 354 21.98 -60.49 -19.52
N ALA A 355 23.26 -60.23 -19.82
CA ALA A 355 24.40 -60.96 -19.27
C ALA A 355 25.57 -60.00 -19.00
N PRO A 356 25.89 -59.70 -17.72
CA PRO A 356 26.97 -58.77 -17.39
C PRO A 356 28.35 -59.39 -17.68
N THR A 357 29.11 -58.73 -18.54
CA THR A 357 30.53 -59.00 -18.87
C THR A 357 31.36 -57.75 -18.61
N PRO A 358 32.70 -57.83 -18.50
CA PRO A 358 33.53 -56.64 -18.32
C PRO A 358 33.25 -55.55 -19.38
N ASP A 359 33.15 -55.95 -20.66
CA ASP A 359 32.93 -55.03 -21.77
C ASP A 359 31.55 -54.36 -21.77
N THR A 360 30.54 -55.00 -21.17
CA THR A 360 29.17 -54.45 -21.10
C THR A 360 28.95 -53.61 -19.85
N VAL A 361 29.64 -53.92 -18.74
CA VAL A 361 29.43 -53.27 -17.44
C VAL A 361 30.38 -52.10 -17.19
N LEU A 362 31.61 -52.14 -17.72
CA LEU A 362 32.63 -51.09 -17.49
C LEU A 362 32.55 -49.95 -18.51
N THR A 363 31.44 -49.81 -19.22
CA THR A 363 31.19 -48.67 -20.10
C THR A 363 30.84 -47.42 -19.29
N SER A 364 31.13 -46.23 -19.82
CA SER A 364 30.84 -44.97 -19.13
C SER A 364 29.35 -44.79 -18.81
N GLU A 365 28.46 -45.26 -19.67
CA GLU A 365 27.01 -45.19 -19.49
C GLU A 365 26.56 -46.07 -18.30
N VAL A 366 27.05 -47.31 -18.23
CA VAL A 366 26.67 -48.26 -17.16
C VAL A 366 27.33 -47.90 -15.84
N LEU A 367 28.59 -47.45 -15.83
CA LEU A 367 29.26 -46.92 -14.63
C LEU A 367 28.54 -45.68 -14.08
N GLY A 368 28.05 -44.80 -14.96
CA GLY A 368 27.20 -43.66 -14.61
C GLY A 368 25.88 -44.09 -13.97
N ALA A 369 25.17 -45.03 -14.58
CA ALA A 369 23.93 -45.60 -14.04
C ALA A 369 24.15 -46.28 -12.68
N LEU A 370 25.21 -47.08 -12.54
CA LEU A 370 25.56 -47.76 -11.28
C LEU A 370 25.94 -46.78 -10.17
N ALA A 371 26.58 -45.65 -10.50
CA ALA A 371 26.86 -44.59 -9.53
C ALA A 371 25.57 -43.93 -9.01
N VAL A 372 24.59 -43.69 -9.88
CA VAL A 372 23.26 -43.18 -9.50
C VAL A 372 22.52 -44.21 -8.61
N LEU A 373 22.47 -45.48 -9.01
CA LEU A 373 21.79 -46.52 -8.23
C LEU A 373 22.47 -46.74 -6.87
N LYS A 374 23.80 -46.75 -6.78
CA LYS A 374 24.50 -46.88 -5.49
C LYS A 374 24.13 -45.78 -4.49
N LYS A 375 23.77 -44.59 -4.98
CA LYS A 375 23.40 -43.45 -4.13
C LYS A 375 21.91 -43.44 -3.81
N ASP A 376 21.08 -43.56 -4.83
CA ASP A 376 19.66 -43.23 -4.76
C ASP A 376 18.75 -44.48 -4.84
N ASP A 377 19.31 -45.67 -5.09
CA ASP A 377 18.62 -46.97 -5.10
C ASP A 377 19.56 -48.15 -4.77
N GLN A 378 20.02 -48.19 -3.52
CA GLN A 378 20.98 -49.18 -3.05
C GLN A 378 20.51 -50.63 -3.25
N LEU A 379 19.20 -50.87 -3.27
CA LEU A 379 18.61 -52.19 -3.38
C LEU A 379 18.77 -52.75 -4.80
N GLU A 380 18.50 -51.94 -5.84
CA GLU A 380 18.74 -52.35 -7.23
C GLU A 380 20.24 -52.43 -7.55
N TYR A 381 21.06 -51.52 -7.02
CA TYR A 381 22.52 -51.62 -7.14
C TYR A 381 23.05 -52.95 -6.58
N THR A 382 22.57 -53.35 -5.40
CA THR A 382 22.98 -54.61 -4.78
C THR A 382 22.49 -55.82 -5.58
N ARG A 383 21.27 -55.75 -6.12
CA ARG A 383 20.71 -56.80 -7.00
C ARG A 383 21.54 -56.97 -8.27
N PHE A 384 21.90 -55.89 -8.96
CA PHE A 384 22.74 -55.98 -10.16
C PHE A 384 24.19 -56.38 -9.85
N LYS A 385 24.75 -55.91 -8.75
CA LYS A 385 26.07 -56.37 -8.30
C LYS A 385 26.11 -57.89 -8.09
N ALA A 386 25.01 -58.48 -7.62
CA ALA A 386 24.89 -59.94 -7.47
C ALA A 386 24.90 -60.68 -8.81
N THR A 387 24.29 -60.13 -9.88
CA THR A 387 24.30 -60.75 -11.22
C THR A 387 25.67 -60.69 -11.88
N CYS A 388 26.53 -59.76 -11.47
CA CYS A 388 27.93 -59.65 -11.92
C CYS A 388 28.86 -60.69 -11.27
N LYS A 389 28.44 -61.36 -10.18
CA LYS A 389 29.27 -62.29 -9.41
C LYS A 389 29.67 -63.49 -10.28
N GLY A 390 30.97 -63.76 -10.38
CA GLY A 390 31.53 -64.85 -11.20
C GLY A 390 31.73 -64.51 -12.68
N ARG A 391 31.33 -63.30 -13.14
CA ARG A 391 31.50 -62.83 -14.52
C ARG A 391 32.30 -61.53 -14.63
N VAL A 392 32.27 -60.70 -13.59
CA VAL A 392 33.01 -59.42 -13.50
C VAL A 392 33.72 -59.36 -12.15
N ASN A 393 34.94 -58.81 -12.10
CA ASN A 393 35.65 -58.59 -10.84
C ASN A 393 34.95 -57.51 -10.02
N LEU A 394 34.34 -57.90 -8.90
CA LEU A 394 33.52 -57.01 -8.08
C LEU A 394 34.32 -55.89 -7.40
N ASN A 395 35.59 -56.13 -7.08
CA ASN A 395 36.45 -55.10 -6.47
C ASN A 395 36.83 -54.02 -7.49
N ASP A 396 37.10 -54.43 -8.73
CA ASP A 396 37.38 -53.52 -9.83
C ASP A 396 36.14 -52.71 -10.21
N LEU A 397 34.99 -53.37 -10.33
CA LEU A 397 33.69 -52.70 -10.54
C LEU A 397 33.42 -51.64 -9.47
N GLU A 398 33.63 -51.96 -8.18
CA GLU A 398 33.44 -50.99 -7.11
C GLU A 398 34.43 -49.82 -7.16
N LYS A 399 35.68 -50.09 -7.51
CA LYS A 399 36.70 -49.05 -7.68
C LYS A 399 36.33 -48.12 -8.83
N GLN A 400 35.91 -48.66 -9.98
CA GLN A 400 35.53 -47.89 -11.16
C GLN A 400 34.23 -47.09 -10.95
N VAL A 401 33.21 -47.65 -10.30
CA VAL A 401 32.00 -46.89 -9.90
C VAL A 401 32.37 -45.74 -8.93
N LYS A 402 33.31 -45.97 -8.00
CA LYS A 402 33.80 -44.93 -7.08
C LYS A 402 34.64 -43.86 -7.79
N GLN A 403 35.43 -44.25 -8.79
CA GLN A 403 36.22 -43.32 -9.61
C GLN A 403 35.32 -42.48 -10.52
N HIS A 404 34.34 -43.10 -11.17
CA HIS A 404 33.38 -42.42 -12.03
C HIS A 404 32.48 -41.47 -11.23
N SER A 405 32.00 -41.86 -10.04
CA SER A 405 31.28 -40.95 -9.14
C SER A 405 32.13 -39.79 -8.59
N ARG A 406 33.46 -39.95 -8.50
CA ARG A 406 34.40 -38.86 -8.17
C ARG A 406 34.64 -37.94 -9.37
N GLN A 407 34.84 -38.48 -10.57
CA GLN A 407 34.98 -37.69 -11.80
C GLN A 407 33.71 -36.89 -12.11
N VAL A 408 32.53 -37.51 -12.02
CA VAL A 408 31.24 -36.82 -12.21
C VAL A 408 30.98 -35.79 -11.10
N ARG A 409 31.45 -35.99 -9.86
CA ARG A 409 31.39 -34.97 -8.79
C ARG A 409 32.40 -33.83 -8.97
N GLN A 410 33.51 -34.06 -9.66
CA GLN A 410 34.48 -33.03 -10.05
C GLN A 410 33.98 -32.21 -11.25
N ASP A 411 33.25 -32.84 -12.18
CA ASP A 411 32.62 -32.16 -13.33
C ASP A 411 31.26 -31.52 -13.01
N SER A 412 30.54 -31.97 -11.96
CA SER A 412 29.26 -31.38 -11.56
C SER A 412 29.45 -30.15 -10.63
N HIS A 413 30.00 -29.06 -11.14
CA HIS A 413 29.93 -27.67 -10.63
C HIS A 413 29.90 -27.41 -9.10
N LEU A 414 30.48 -28.26 -8.26
CA LEU A 414 30.70 -27.98 -6.84
C LEU A 414 32.03 -27.22 -6.72
N HIS A 415 32.01 -25.97 -7.16
CA HIS A 415 33.15 -25.07 -6.99
C HIS A 415 33.06 -24.39 -5.63
N VAL A 416 33.59 -25.09 -4.63
CA VAL A 416 34.08 -24.43 -3.41
C VAL A 416 35.35 -23.70 -3.83
N VAL A 417 35.34 -22.37 -3.76
CA VAL A 417 36.57 -21.55 -3.84
C VAL A 417 37.54 -22.13 -2.81
N GLN A 418 38.65 -22.72 -3.26
CA GLN A 418 39.67 -23.27 -2.36
C GLN A 418 40.46 -22.11 -1.74
N ASP A 419 40.96 -22.30 -0.51
CA ASP A 419 41.90 -21.36 0.13
C ASP A 419 43.04 -21.04 -0.84
N GLY A 420 43.02 -19.83 -1.41
CA GLY A 420 44.00 -19.36 -2.41
C GLY A 420 43.41 -18.76 -3.69
N GLU A 421 42.14 -19.01 -4.04
CA GLU A 421 41.47 -18.31 -5.15
C GLU A 421 40.96 -16.94 -4.71
N LYS A 422 41.35 -15.88 -5.43
CA LYS A 422 40.95 -14.50 -5.10
C LYS A 422 39.42 -14.34 -5.21
N PRO A 423 38.77 -13.63 -4.27
CA PRO A 423 37.39 -13.18 -4.45
C PRO A 423 37.20 -12.50 -5.82
N GLY A 424 36.14 -12.86 -6.57
CA GLY A 424 35.81 -12.22 -7.85
C GLY A 424 35.99 -13.07 -9.13
N THR A 425 36.37 -14.34 -9.03
CA THR A 425 36.46 -15.25 -10.21
C THR A 425 35.10 -15.68 -10.77
N ARG A 426 34.02 -15.56 -9.98
CA ARG A 426 32.64 -15.89 -10.41
C ARG A 426 31.68 -14.83 -9.96
N MET A 427 30.83 -14.40 -10.89
CA MET A 427 29.79 -13.41 -10.65
C MET A 427 28.45 -14.11 -10.35
N LEU A 428 27.54 -13.43 -9.64
CA LEU A 428 26.20 -13.94 -9.36
C LEU A 428 25.39 -14.09 -10.65
N SER A 429 25.62 -13.22 -11.64
CA SER A 429 24.95 -13.25 -12.95
C SER A 429 25.18 -14.56 -13.72
N ASN A 430 26.26 -15.28 -13.41
CA ASN A 430 26.57 -16.57 -14.00
C ASN A 430 25.51 -17.65 -13.66
N THR A 431 24.78 -17.51 -12.55
CA THR A 431 23.79 -18.51 -12.11
C THR A 431 22.35 -18.01 -12.16
N VAL A 432 22.13 -16.72 -11.93
CA VAL A 432 20.82 -16.08 -12.07
C VAL A 432 21.00 -14.89 -13.01
N PRO A 433 20.43 -14.89 -14.22
CA PRO A 433 20.55 -13.76 -15.13
C PRO A 433 19.71 -12.56 -14.65
N ASN A 434 19.99 -11.37 -15.18
CA ASN A 434 19.23 -10.13 -14.91
C ASN A 434 19.18 -9.71 -13.43
N ILE A 435 20.29 -9.88 -12.70
CA ILE A 435 20.42 -9.37 -11.34
C ILE A 435 20.65 -7.85 -11.37
N PRO A 436 20.03 -7.07 -10.47
CA PRO A 436 20.15 -5.60 -10.45
C PRO A 436 21.58 -5.08 -10.31
N VAL A 437 22.40 -5.78 -9.53
CA VAL A 437 23.83 -5.48 -9.37
C VAL A 437 24.58 -6.81 -9.41
N ASP A 438 25.52 -6.92 -10.35
CA ASP A 438 26.30 -8.13 -10.49
C ASP A 438 27.49 -8.13 -9.53
N LEU A 439 27.51 -9.11 -8.62
CA LEU A 439 28.46 -9.19 -7.51
C LEU A 439 29.29 -10.46 -7.63
N ALA A 440 30.48 -10.47 -7.04
CA ALA A 440 31.28 -11.68 -6.84
C ALA A 440 30.57 -12.61 -5.85
N LEU A 441 30.48 -13.89 -6.20
CA LEU A 441 29.95 -14.93 -5.32
C LEU A 441 30.94 -15.21 -4.17
N PRO A 442 30.53 -15.03 -2.89
CA PRO A 442 31.38 -15.35 -1.74
C PRO A 442 31.65 -16.85 -1.60
N THR A 443 32.78 -17.18 -0.97
CA THR A 443 33.14 -18.58 -0.67
C THR A 443 32.09 -19.25 0.21
N ASN A 444 31.97 -20.58 0.12
CA ASN A 444 31.01 -21.37 0.91
C ASN A 444 29.53 -21.05 0.68
N PHE A 445 29.18 -20.32 -0.39
CA PHE A 445 27.80 -20.07 -0.76
C PHE A 445 27.49 -20.53 -2.18
N LYS A 446 26.22 -20.88 -2.39
CA LYS A 446 25.62 -21.11 -3.70
C LYS A 446 24.47 -20.13 -3.88
N PHE A 447 24.45 -19.46 -5.03
CA PHE A 447 23.42 -18.53 -5.43
C PHE A 447 22.70 -19.10 -6.67
N GLU A 448 21.40 -19.34 -6.59
CA GLU A 448 20.61 -19.93 -7.67
C GLU A 448 19.16 -19.44 -7.66
N GLN A 449 18.37 -19.78 -8.68
CA GLN A 449 16.98 -19.33 -8.82
C GLN A 449 16.09 -19.71 -7.62
N GLY A 450 16.42 -20.82 -6.93
CA GLY A 450 15.75 -21.26 -5.69
C GLY A 450 16.25 -20.59 -4.41
N GLY A 451 17.19 -19.65 -4.51
CA GLY A 451 17.70 -18.84 -3.42
C GLY A 451 19.18 -19.02 -3.12
N VAL A 452 19.52 -18.82 -1.85
CA VAL A 452 20.89 -18.80 -1.34
C VAL A 452 21.10 -19.93 -0.36
N LEU A 453 22.12 -20.75 -0.59
CA LEU A 453 22.51 -21.85 0.28
C LEU A 453 23.91 -21.61 0.85
N PHE A 454 24.08 -21.83 2.15
CA PHE A 454 25.37 -21.91 2.81
C PHE A 454 25.87 -23.36 2.78
N ILE A 455 27.07 -23.58 2.30
CA ILE A 455 27.70 -24.89 2.15
C ILE A 455 28.81 -25.03 3.18
N ARG A 456 28.81 -26.15 3.90
CA ARG A 456 29.85 -26.48 4.88
C ARG A 456 30.33 -27.91 4.69
N ARG A 457 31.65 -28.10 4.66
CA ARG A 457 32.27 -29.43 4.80
C ARG A 457 32.32 -29.86 6.27
N THR A 458 31.94 -31.09 6.54
CA THR A 458 32.11 -31.74 7.85
C THR A 458 33.52 -32.31 7.99
N GLN A 459 33.89 -32.75 9.19
CA GLN A 459 35.17 -33.42 9.46
C GLN A 459 35.32 -34.76 8.69
N ASN A 460 34.21 -35.35 8.24
CA ASN A 460 34.19 -36.58 7.46
C ASN A 460 34.21 -36.34 5.93
N ASP A 461 34.47 -35.10 5.51
CA ASP A 461 34.46 -34.66 4.10
C ASP A 461 33.08 -34.71 3.42
N ASP A 462 32.00 -34.82 4.23
CA ASP A 462 30.62 -34.69 3.76
C ASP A 462 30.26 -33.21 3.55
N ILE A 463 29.42 -32.94 2.55
CA ILE A 463 28.96 -31.59 2.22
C ILE A 463 27.54 -31.39 2.77
N MET A 464 27.38 -30.45 3.69
CA MET A 464 26.08 -30.02 4.21
C MET A 464 25.68 -28.70 3.57
N ALA A 465 24.43 -28.60 3.10
CA ALA A 465 23.85 -27.37 2.57
C ALA A 465 22.72 -26.89 3.49
N TYR A 466 22.78 -25.63 3.88
CA TYR A 466 21.79 -24.98 4.73
C TYR A 466 21.15 -23.82 3.98
N LYS A 467 19.83 -23.74 3.97
CA LYS A 467 19.12 -22.61 3.37
C LYS A 467 19.48 -21.33 4.15
N ALA A 468 19.92 -20.30 3.43
CA ALA A 468 20.09 -18.95 3.96
C ALA A 468 18.84 -18.13 3.65
N VAL A 469 18.53 -17.97 2.36
CA VAL A 469 17.35 -17.26 1.86
C VAL A 469 16.69 -18.12 0.78
N GLY A 470 15.36 -18.25 0.79
CA GLY A 470 14.61 -19.09 -0.16
C GLY A 470 14.30 -18.42 -1.51
N SER A 471 14.89 -17.26 -1.78
CA SER A 471 14.87 -16.60 -3.09
C SER A 471 16.19 -15.85 -3.31
N PRO A 472 16.58 -15.58 -4.57
CA PRO A 472 17.75 -14.75 -4.85
C PRO A 472 17.66 -13.43 -4.11
N ALA A 473 18.64 -13.15 -3.26
CA ALA A 473 18.69 -11.94 -2.44
C ALA A 473 20.13 -11.44 -2.33
N ILE A 474 20.34 -10.15 -2.58
CA ILE A 474 21.65 -9.49 -2.60
C ILE A 474 21.58 -8.16 -1.83
N VAL A 475 22.76 -7.60 -1.51
CA VAL A 475 22.86 -6.19 -1.13
C VAL A 475 23.10 -5.39 -2.41
N SER A 476 22.12 -4.60 -2.84
CA SER A 476 22.25 -3.80 -4.06
C SER A 476 22.97 -2.48 -3.82
N GLU A 477 22.91 -1.94 -2.60
CA GLU A 477 23.45 -0.61 -2.29
C GLU A 477 23.74 -0.47 -0.80
N ARG A 478 24.79 0.29 -0.48
CA ARG A 478 25.07 0.78 0.88
C ARG A 478 24.69 2.25 0.96
N VAL A 479 23.80 2.58 1.89
CA VAL A 479 23.30 3.94 2.06
C VAL A 479 23.92 4.50 3.34
N PHE A 480 24.87 5.42 3.19
CA PHE A 480 25.54 6.06 4.32
C PHE A 480 24.89 7.41 4.62
N ASN A 481 24.22 7.50 5.76
CA ASN A 481 23.59 8.73 6.21
C ASN A 481 24.62 9.67 6.83
N VAL A 482 24.92 10.77 6.14
CA VAL A 482 25.96 11.72 6.56
C VAL A 482 25.54 12.60 7.74
N ASP A 483 24.24 12.73 8.03
CA ASP A 483 23.74 13.51 9.17
C ASP A 483 23.78 12.69 10.46
N LEU A 484 23.38 11.42 10.36
CA LEU A 484 23.29 10.51 11.49
C LEU A 484 24.59 9.72 11.71
N GLN A 485 25.52 9.73 10.74
CA GLN A 485 26.73 8.90 10.73
C GLN A 485 26.39 7.40 10.87
N THR A 486 25.30 6.97 10.23
CA THR A 486 24.82 5.58 10.26
C THR A 486 24.75 4.99 8.86
N GLU A 487 24.85 3.66 8.78
CA GLU A 487 24.75 2.92 7.51
C GLU A 487 23.49 2.05 7.47
N LYS A 488 22.80 2.12 6.33
CA LYS A 488 21.72 1.21 5.94
C LYS A 488 22.12 0.40 4.72
N LEU A 489 21.52 -0.76 4.57
CA LEU A 489 21.71 -1.66 3.44
C LEU A 489 20.42 -1.75 2.65
N GLU A 490 20.48 -1.46 1.35
CA GLU A 490 19.40 -1.78 0.43
C GLU A 490 19.55 -3.23 -0.01
N LEU A 491 18.60 -4.05 0.40
CA LEU A 491 18.50 -5.44 0.01
C LEU A 491 17.60 -5.55 -1.20
N CYS A 492 18.09 -6.25 -2.22
CA CYS A 492 17.30 -6.55 -3.40
C CYS A 492 17.07 -8.04 -3.50
N TYR A 493 15.81 -8.45 -3.63
CA TYR A 493 15.44 -9.86 -3.68
C TYR A 493 14.37 -10.11 -4.75
N GLN A 494 14.38 -11.32 -5.29
CA GLN A 494 13.39 -11.73 -6.27
C GLN A 494 12.09 -12.13 -5.57
N TYR A 495 10.98 -11.57 -6.03
CA TYR A 495 9.64 -11.84 -5.56
C TYR A 495 8.68 -11.92 -6.75
N LEU A 496 8.06 -13.08 -6.94
CA LEU A 496 7.29 -13.41 -8.15
C LEU A 496 8.13 -13.14 -9.42
N ASN A 497 7.64 -12.27 -10.31
CA ASN A 497 8.24 -11.98 -11.60
C ASN A 497 9.17 -10.75 -11.58
N GLY A 498 9.54 -10.22 -10.41
CA GLY A 498 10.31 -8.98 -10.31
C GLY A 498 11.30 -8.93 -9.14
N TRP A 499 12.18 -7.94 -9.20
CA TRP A 499 13.10 -7.61 -8.13
C TRP A 499 12.50 -6.51 -7.24
N ARG A 500 12.46 -6.75 -5.93
CA ARG A 500 12.02 -5.79 -4.92
C ARG A 500 13.21 -5.28 -4.11
N LYS A 501 13.12 -4.03 -3.67
CA LYS A 501 14.14 -3.36 -2.86
C LYS A 501 13.59 -3.03 -1.48
N LEU A 502 14.38 -3.25 -0.44
CA LEU A 502 14.06 -2.90 0.94
C LEU A 502 15.28 -2.27 1.61
N LEU A 503 15.08 -1.20 2.35
CA LEU A 503 16.16 -0.51 3.06
C LEU A 503 16.07 -0.82 4.56
N PHE A 504 17.13 -1.38 5.14
CA PHE A 504 17.20 -1.70 6.57
C PHE A 504 18.49 -1.18 7.20
N THR A 505 18.48 -0.89 8.50
CA THR A 505 19.73 -0.58 9.21
C THR A 505 20.69 -1.77 9.12
N ARG A 506 21.99 -1.50 9.00
CA ARG A 506 23.01 -2.57 9.00
C ARG A 506 22.83 -3.51 10.19
N SER A 507 22.51 -2.96 11.37
CA SER A 507 22.27 -3.74 12.59
C SER A 507 21.06 -4.70 12.51
N THR A 508 20.05 -4.40 11.69
CA THR A 508 18.90 -5.28 11.46
C THR A 508 19.31 -6.46 10.59
N VAL A 509 20.09 -6.20 9.53
CA VAL A 509 20.57 -7.24 8.61
C VAL A 509 21.63 -8.14 9.26
N MET A 510 22.44 -7.59 10.17
CA MET A 510 23.53 -8.32 10.84
C MET A 510 23.14 -9.03 12.14
N ASP A 511 21.86 -8.99 12.53
CA ASP A 511 21.37 -9.64 13.75
C ASP A 511 20.37 -10.74 13.37
N SER A 512 20.66 -11.99 13.75
CA SER A 512 19.85 -13.15 13.37
C SER A 512 18.42 -13.12 13.92
N ARG A 513 18.13 -12.33 14.97
CA ARG A 513 16.77 -12.13 15.48
C ARG A 513 16.06 -11.02 14.73
N LYS A 514 16.74 -9.91 14.42
CA LYS A 514 16.13 -8.76 13.74
C LYS A 514 15.93 -8.97 12.25
N ILE A 515 16.81 -9.74 11.60
CA ILE A 515 16.72 -10.06 10.16
C ILE A 515 15.43 -10.83 9.81
N MET A 516 14.79 -11.46 10.80
CA MET A 516 13.49 -12.10 10.62
C MET A 516 12.40 -11.16 10.11
N ARG A 517 12.52 -9.85 10.36
CA ARG A 517 11.62 -8.83 9.84
C ARG A 517 11.53 -8.81 8.31
N LEU A 518 12.54 -9.34 7.59
CA LEU A 518 12.48 -9.47 6.14
C LEU A 518 11.32 -10.40 5.68
N ALA A 519 10.89 -11.35 6.52
CA ALA A 519 9.77 -12.25 6.22
C ALA A 519 8.45 -11.50 6.03
N ASP A 520 8.24 -10.41 6.79
CA ASP A 520 7.04 -9.55 6.69
C ASP A 520 6.87 -8.94 5.29
N PHE A 521 7.98 -8.84 4.54
CA PHE A 521 8.01 -8.30 3.18
C PHE A 521 8.06 -9.38 2.10
N GLY A 522 7.95 -10.66 2.46
CA GLY A 522 7.92 -11.78 1.51
C GLY A 522 9.29 -12.39 1.17
N VAL A 523 10.35 -12.03 1.90
CA VAL A 523 11.65 -12.71 1.79
C VAL A 523 11.55 -14.07 2.48
N ALA A 524 11.88 -15.16 1.78
CA ALA A 524 11.76 -16.52 2.30
C ALA A 524 12.85 -16.87 3.33
N ILE A 525 12.71 -16.37 4.56
CA ILE A 525 13.61 -16.57 5.70
C ILE A 525 12.85 -17.13 6.91
N SER A 526 13.50 -17.99 7.70
CA SER A 526 12.95 -18.55 8.96
C SER A 526 13.97 -18.43 10.10
N SER A 527 13.54 -18.67 11.33
CA SER A 527 14.44 -18.70 12.50
C SER A 527 15.59 -19.70 12.33
N GLU A 528 15.36 -20.79 11.60
CA GLU A 528 16.39 -21.79 11.27
C GLU A 528 17.42 -21.29 10.24
N SER A 529 16.96 -20.50 9.25
CA SER A 529 17.81 -19.99 8.16
C SER A 529 18.48 -18.65 8.49
N ALA A 530 17.98 -17.90 9.48
CA ALA A 530 18.38 -16.53 9.79
C ALA A 530 19.88 -16.36 10.02
N LYS A 531 20.51 -17.27 10.77
CA LYS A 531 21.97 -17.23 11.02
C LYS A 531 22.79 -17.39 9.72
N TYR A 532 22.29 -18.12 8.74
CA TYR A 532 22.95 -18.31 7.45
C TYR A 532 22.68 -17.14 6.50
N ALA A 533 21.50 -16.50 6.59
CA ALA A 533 21.21 -15.25 5.90
C ALA A 533 22.11 -14.11 6.38
N VAL A 534 22.32 -13.96 7.70
CA VAL A 534 23.30 -13.01 8.25
C VAL A 534 24.68 -13.27 7.67
N LYS A 535 25.16 -14.53 7.72
CA LYS A 535 26.45 -14.90 7.12
C LYS A 535 26.53 -14.59 5.63
N TRP A 536 25.45 -14.82 4.88
CA TRP A 536 25.39 -14.51 3.47
C TRP A 536 25.61 -13.02 3.21
N PHE A 537 24.83 -12.15 3.85
CA PHE A 537 24.95 -10.71 3.62
C PHE A 537 26.28 -10.15 4.12
N ASP A 538 26.81 -10.69 5.22
CA ASP A 538 28.13 -10.33 5.75
C ASP A 538 29.26 -10.70 4.76
N SER A 539 29.30 -11.97 4.32
CA SER A 539 30.28 -12.44 3.33
C SER A 539 30.12 -11.78 1.96
N LEU A 540 28.89 -11.41 1.57
CA LEU A 540 28.61 -10.70 0.33
C LEU A 540 29.17 -9.28 0.36
N LEU A 541 29.06 -8.57 1.49
CA LEU A 541 29.64 -7.24 1.66
C LEU A 541 31.16 -7.28 1.61
N ASP A 542 31.79 -8.21 2.33
CA ASP A 542 33.24 -8.35 2.40
C ASP A 542 33.86 -8.67 1.03
N ALA A 543 33.24 -9.59 0.28
CA ALA A 543 33.72 -9.98 -1.04
C ALA A 543 33.51 -8.90 -2.12
N ASN A 544 32.68 -7.88 -1.86
CA ASN A 544 32.21 -6.91 -2.85
C ASN A 544 32.30 -5.45 -2.42
N GLN A 545 33.24 -5.12 -1.53
CA GLN A 545 33.37 -3.78 -0.97
C GLN A 545 33.44 -2.67 -2.04
N ASP A 546 34.13 -2.92 -3.16
CA ASP A 546 34.30 -1.97 -4.26
C ASP A 546 33.22 -2.08 -5.37
N ARG A 547 32.38 -3.13 -5.31
CA ARG A 547 31.35 -3.40 -6.33
C ARG A 547 29.95 -2.97 -5.90
N ILE A 548 29.66 -3.03 -4.61
CA ILE A 548 28.39 -2.56 -4.07
C ILE A 548 28.43 -1.03 -4.02
N PRO A 549 27.56 -0.33 -4.77
CA PRO A 549 27.56 1.13 -4.78
C PRO A 549 27.26 1.70 -3.40
N VAL A 550 27.94 2.80 -3.08
CA VAL A 550 27.71 3.56 -1.85
C VAL A 550 27.07 4.88 -2.23
N THR A 551 25.88 5.14 -1.68
CA THR A 551 25.17 6.41 -1.86
C THR A 551 25.14 7.15 -0.54
N GLN A 552 25.39 8.45 -0.60
CA GLN A 552 25.25 9.32 0.56
C GLN A 552 23.78 9.67 0.76
N ALA A 553 23.32 9.63 2.00
CA ALA A 553 21.97 10.01 2.37
C ALA A 553 21.93 11.09 3.44
N VAL A 554 20.81 11.82 3.47
CA VAL A 554 20.57 12.94 4.39
C VAL A 554 19.19 12.79 5.03
N SER A 555 19.04 13.29 6.25
CA SER A 555 17.79 13.18 7.02
C SER A 555 17.02 14.48 7.14
N LYS A 556 17.53 15.56 6.55
CA LYS A 556 16.91 16.89 6.59
C LYS A 556 16.91 17.53 5.21
N LEU A 557 15.85 18.28 4.93
CA LEU A 557 15.77 19.17 3.77
C LEU A 557 16.43 20.52 4.10
N GLY A 558 16.59 21.35 3.07
CA GLY A 558 17.05 22.72 3.21
C GLY A 558 18.53 22.90 2.97
N TRP A 559 19.10 23.95 3.55
CA TRP A 559 20.50 24.32 3.31
C TRP A 559 21.48 23.31 3.92
N ARG A 560 22.45 22.90 3.11
CA ARG A 560 23.63 22.14 3.54
C ARG A 560 24.88 22.98 3.25
N GLY A 561 25.44 23.60 4.28
CA GLY A 561 26.45 24.64 4.08
C GLY A 561 25.87 25.86 3.37
N ASP A 562 26.68 26.55 2.56
CA ASP A 562 26.31 27.85 1.98
C ASP A 562 25.98 27.81 0.49
N ARG A 563 26.24 26.69 -0.20
CA ARG A 563 26.07 26.56 -1.66
C ARG A 563 25.40 25.26 -2.10
N GLU A 564 24.74 24.57 -1.17
CA GLU A 564 24.04 23.34 -1.47
C GLU A 564 22.69 23.34 -0.75
N PHE A 565 21.65 22.93 -1.48
CA PHE A 565 20.28 22.84 -1.00
C PHE A 565 19.74 21.43 -1.25
N ILE A 566 19.11 20.84 -0.25
CA ILE A 566 18.51 19.52 -0.31
C ILE A 566 17.00 19.66 -0.48
N LEU A 567 16.50 19.20 -1.62
CA LEU A 567 15.08 19.10 -1.95
C LEU A 567 14.88 17.84 -2.81
N PRO A 568 13.77 17.09 -2.65
CA PRO A 568 13.47 15.95 -3.51
C PRO A 568 13.50 16.32 -4.99
N ASN A 569 14.11 15.46 -5.81
CA ASN A 569 14.23 15.64 -7.27
C ASN A 569 14.97 16.91 -7.72
N PHE A 570 15.64 17.64 -6.82
CA PHE A 570 16.43 18.83 -7.15
C PHE A 570 17.94 18.54 -7.18
N ASN A 571 18.47 17.90 -6.14
CA ASN A 571 19.89 17.54 -6.04
C ASN A 571 20.03 16.01 -6.00
N PRO A 572 20.54 15.36 -7.07
CA PRO A 572 20.67 13.90 -7.12
C PRO A 572 21.83 13.35 -6.29
N LYS A 573 22.68 14.22 -5.71
CA LYS A 573 23.87 13.82 -4.94
C LYS A 573 23.54 13.03 -3.68
N TYR A 574 22.39 13.31 -3.07
CA TYR A 574 21.97 12.68 -1.82
C TYR A 574 20.64 11.97 -1.98
N ARG A 575 20.56 10.77 -1.42
CA ARG A 575 19.29 10.10 -1.13
C ARG A 575 18.69 10.71 0.13
N ILE A 576 17.38 10.96 0.14
CA ILE A 576 16.72 11.45 1.35
C ILE A 576 16.24 10.23 2.14
N ASP A 577 16.77 10.06 3.35
CA ASP A 577 16.56 8.91 4.20
C ASP A 577 16.01 9.34 5.56
N ILE A 578 14.71 9.08 5.77
CA ILE A 578 13.96 9.48 6.95
C ILE A 578 13.28 8.24 7.54
N ASP A 579 13.48 8.02 8.83
CA ASP A 579 13.06 6.80 9.54
C ASP A 579 11.57 6.73 9.91
N ASP A 580 10.79 7.81 9.71
CA ASP A 580 9.38 7.86 10.12
C ASP A 580 8.40 7.95 8.95
N ASP A 581 7.41 7.05 8.95
CA ASP A 581 6.40 6.92 7.89
C ASP A 581 5.57 8.21 7.69
N GLY A 582 5.36 8.98 8.76
CA GLY A 582 4.63 10.26 8.71
C GLY A 582 5.37 11.32 7.89
N SER A 583 6.69 11.47 8.13
CA SER A 583 7.54 12.33 7.32
C SER A 583 7.68 11.80 5.90
N GLN A 584 7.76 10.48 5.69
CA GLN A 584 7.77 9.88 4.34
C GLN A 584 6.52 10.24 3.52
N ARG A 585 5.33 10.26 4.14
CA ARG A 585 4.10 10.72 3.47
C ARG A 585 4.21 12.19 3.05
N THR A 586 4.68 13.06 3.94
CA THR A 586 4.89 14.49 3.63
C THR A 586 5.93 14.67 2.53
N MET A 587 7.01 13.90 2.58
CA MET A 587 8.08 13.85 1.58
C MET A 587 7.56 13.49 0.19
N SER A 588 6.60 12.56 0.10
CA SER A 588 5.94 12.18 -1.16
C SER A 588 5.10 13.30 -1.79
N GLY A 589 4.95 14.43 -1.09
CA GLY A 589 4.32 15.66 -1.58
C GLY A 589 5.25 16.55 -2.39
N PHE A 590 6.58 16.45 -2.23
CA PHE A 590 7.54 17.24 -3.02
C PHE A 590 7.72 16.63 -4.41
N THR A 591 6.75 16.86 -5.27
CA THR A 591 6.69 16.35 -6.66
C THR A 591 6.64 17.49 -7.65
N VAL A 592 7.06 17.23 -8.89
CA VAL A 592 6.90 18.15 -10.03
C VAL A 592 5.94 17.51 -11.02
N ILE A 593 4.76 18.10 -11.22
CA ILE A 593 3.69 17.53 -12.07
C ILE A 593 3.10 18.63 -12.95
N GLY A 594 2.78 18.26 -14.20
CA GLY A 594 2.07 19.10 -15.15
C GLY A 594 2.94 20.13 -15.85
N ASP A 595 2.28 21.16 -16.36
CA ASP A 595 2.89 22.22 -17.15
C ASP A 595 3.20 23.48 -16.33
N ARG A 596 4.42 24.01 -16.51
CA ARG A 596 4.91 25.24 -15.87
C ARG A 596 4.14 26.48 -16.31
N SER A 597 3.83 26.62 -17.59
CA SER A 597 3.20 27.82 -18.14
C SER A 597 1.77 28.00 -17.61
N GLU A 598 1.04 26.90 -17.45
CA GLU A 598 -0.28 26.89 -16.81
C GLU A 598 -0.21 27.35 -15.35
N TRP A 599 0.77 26.86 -14.57
CA TRP A 599 0.99 27.32 -13.19
C TRP A 599 1.30 28.82 -13.14
N VAL A 600 2.24 29.28 -13.97
CA VAL A 600 2.65 30.70 -14.03
C VAL A 600 1.46 31.59 -14.36
N SER A 601 0.65 31.23 -15.36
CA SER A 601 -0.54 31.99 -15.76
C SER A 601 -1.53 32.19 -14.59
N ARG A 602 -1.85 31.12 -13.85
CA ARG A 602 -2.74 31.20 -12.69
C ARG A 602 -2.15 32.06 -11.57
N MET A 603 -0.86 31.89 -11.30
CA MET A 603 -0.19 32.65 -10.25
C MET A 603 -0.02 34.12 -10.61
N GLN A 604 0.16 34.48 -11.89
CA GLN A 604 0.15 35.87 -12.35
C GLN A 604 -1.20 36.55 -12.07
N TYR A 605 -2.32 35.85 -12.31
CA TYR A 605 -3.64 36.36 -11.94
C TYR A 605 -3.79 36.51 -10.41
N LEU A 606 -3.41 35.48 -9.64
CA LEU A 606 -3.43 35.54 -8.17
C LEU A 606 -2.63 36.73 -7.62
N ARG A 607 -1.48 37.04 -8.23
CA ARG A 607 -0.57 38.12 -7.82
C ARG A 607 -1.15 39.52 -8.00
N GLN A 608 -2.32 39.67 -8.65
CA GLN A 608 -3.03 40.96 -8.73
C GLN A 608 -3.60 41.39 -7.36
N SER A 609 -3.88 40.42 -6.48
CA SER A 609 -4.20 40.70 -5.08
C SER A 609 -2.93 40.88 -4.26
N PRO A 610 -2.67 42.06 -3.64
CA PRO A 610 -1.46 42.27 -2.83
C PRO A 610 -1.31 41.27 -1.69
N LYS A 611 -2.42 40.93 -1.01
CA LYS A 611 -2.41 39.94 0.09
C LYS A 611 -2.06 38.54 -0.44
N ALA A 612 -2.62 38.14 -1.57
CA ALA A 612 -2.34 36.82 -2.15
C ALA A 612 -0.91 36.74 -2.70
N ARG A 613 -0.43 37.82 -3.35
CA ARG A 613 0.96 38.00 -3.78
C ARG A 613 1.94 37.88 -2.63
N PHE A 614 1.64 38.54 -1.50
CA PHE A 614 2.49 38.46 -0.31
C PHE A 614 2.56 37.04 0.26
N ILE A 615 1.43 36.35 0.41
CA ILE A 615 1.39 34.97 0.95
C ILE A 615 2.10 33.99 0.00
N LEU A 616 1.91 34.12 -1.31
CA LEU A 616 2.68 33.35 -2.30
C LEU A 616 4.18 33.61 -2.17
N SER A 617 4.57 34.88 -2.03
CA SER A 617 5.98 35.29 -1.91
C SER A 617 6.63 34.84 -0.59
N ALA A 618 5.85 34.72 0.48
CA ALA A 618 6.31 34.18 1.76
C ALA A 618 6.81 32.73 1.63
N SER A 619 6.27 31.98 0.66
CA SER A 619 6.76 30.64 0.30
C SER A 619 8.20 30.66 -0.20
N PHE A 620 8.55 31.62 -1.07
CA PHE A 620 9.89 31.81 -1.61
C PHE A 620 10.86 32.45 -0.59
N ALA A 621 10.34 33.08 0.46
CA ALA A 621 11.15 33.72 1.49
C ALA A 621 11.84 32.72 2.43
N ALA A 622 11.30 31.50 2.58
CA ALA A 622 11.85 30.50 3.52
C ALA A 622 13.33 30.13 3.24
N PRO A 623 13.75 29.85 1.99
CA PRO A 623 15.17 29.66 1.67
C PRO A 623 16.05 30.89 1.96
N LEU A 624 15.50 32.11 1.88
CA LEU A 624 16.26 33.35 2.07
C LEU A 624 16.59 33.64 3.53
N LEU A 625 15.88 33.03 4.49
CA LEU A 625 16.10 33.28 5.91
C LEU A 625 17.55 33.03 6.33
N ARG A 626 18.21 32.00 5.77
CA ARG A 626 19.63 31.74 6.01
C ARG A 626 20.51 32.89 5.55
N ILE A 627 20.31 33.29 4.30
CA ILE A 627 21.13 34.26 3.58
C ILE A 627 21.02 35.64 4.23
N LEU A 628 19.81 36.02 4.62
CA LEU A 628 19.51 37.32 5.22
C LEU A 628 19.76 37.36 6.72
N GLY A 629 20.07 36.22 7.36
CA GLY A 629 20.18 36.12 8.82
C GLY A 629 18.85 36.38 9.53
N GLN A 630 17.74 36.11 8.86
CA GLN A 630 16.40 36.40 9.37
C GLN A 630 15.88 35.26 10.25
N ARG A 631 15.22 35.63 11.35
CA ARG A 631 14.58 34.69 12.28
C ARG A 631 13.28 34.10 11.70
N ASN A 632 12.81 33.01 12.28
CA ASN A 632 11.49 32.47 11.95
C ASN A 632 10.40 33.47 12.26
N PHE A 633 9.41 33.53 11.38
CA PHE A 633 8.20 34.30 11.59
C PHE A 633 6.99 33.55 11.02
N ILE A 634 5.82 33.96 11.47
CA ILE A 634 4.54 33.34 11.14
C ILE A 634 3.74 34.35 10.31
N VAL A 635 3.27 33.94 9.14
CA VAL A 635 2.27 34.66 8.36
C VAL A 635 0.93 33.99 8.63
N HIS A 636 0.03 34.69 9.31
CA HIS A 636 -1.29 34.19 9.61
C HIS A 636 -2.34 35.01 8.89
N ASN A 637 -3.14 34.35 8.06
CA ASN A 637 -4.20 34.98 7.31
C ASN A 637 -5.56 34.63 7.90
N TRP A 638 -6.29 35.62 8.41
CA TRP A 638 -7.56 35.43 9.11
C TRP A 638 -8.69 36.28 8.52
N GLY A 639 -9.93 35.83 8.65
CA GLY A 639 -11.10 36.56 8.14
C GLY A 639 -12.29 35.66 7.86
N GLY A 640 -13.27 36.14 7.10
CA GLY A 640 -14.51 35.44 6.77
C GLY A 640 -14.31 34.07 6.11
N SER A 641 -15.26 33.16 6.36
CA SER A 641 -15.27 31.85 5.70
C SER A 641 -15.46 32.01 4.19
N GLN A 642 -14.84 31.12 3.41
CA GLN A 642 -14.90 31.09 1.94
C GLN A 642 -14.22 32.25 1.17
N ASP A 643 -13.48 33.14 1.84
CA ASP A 643 -12.84 34.26 1.15
C ASP A 643 -11.44 33.94 0.55
N GLY A 644 -11.19 32.66 0.23
CA GLY A 644 -9.99 32.23 -0.51
C GLY A 644 -8.68 32.14 0.27
N LYS A 645 -8.73 32.16 1.62
CA LYS A 645 -7.54 32.01 2.49
C LYS A 645 -6.79 30.70 2.26
N THR A 646 -7.51 29.57 2.33
CA THR A 646 -6.94 28.24 2.13
C THR A 646 -6.48 28.03 0.69
N ALA A 647 -7.20 28.58 -0.29
CA ALA A 647 -6.80 28.54 -1.70
C ALA A 647 -5.48 29.29 -1.95
N THR A 648 -5.26 30.41 -1.25
CA THR A 648 -4.00 31.16 -1.30
C THR A 648 -2.86 30.38 -0.62
N LEU A 649 -3.14 29.70 0.50
CA LEU A 649 -2.17 28.80 1.15
C LEU A 649 -1.79 27.62 0.24
N TRP A 650 -2.76 27.07 -0.51
CA TRP A 650 -2.54 26.06 -1.54
C TRP A 650 -1.63 26.57 -2.65
N ALA A 651 -1.87 27.79 -3.15
CA ALA A 651 -1.00 28.43 -4.12
C ALA A 651 0.44 28.55 -3.60
N ALA A 652 0.62 29.00 -2.35
CA ALA A 652 1.94 29.10 -1.73
C ALA A 652 2.68 27.75 -1.65
N MET A 653 2.00 26.66 -1.28
CA MET A 653 2.62 25.34 -1.20
C MET A 653 2.84 24.68 -2.58
N SER A 654 2.04 25.03 -3.57
CA SER A 654 2.18 24.54 -4.95
C SER A 654 3.51 24.96 -5.61
N VAL A 655 4.21 25.95 -5.06
CA VAL A 655 5.58 26.32 -5.45
C VAL A 655 6.53 25.12 -5.34
N TRP A 656 6.39 24.31 -4.28
CA TRP A 656 7.35 23.28 -3.90
C TRP A 656 6.88 21.85 -4.18
N GLY A 657 5.57 21.63 -4.32
CA GLY A 657 5.01 20.31 -4.57
C GLY A 657 3.50 20.27 -4.46
N ASN A 658 2.94 19.09 -4.27
CA ASN A 658 1.50 18.88 -4.17
C ASN A 658 0.95 19.51 -2.87
N PRO A 659 0.13 20.58 -2.95
CA PRO A 659 -0.37 21.28 -1.76
C PRO A 659 -1.22 20.38 -0.85
N ASP A 660 -1.95 19.42 -1.41
CA ASP A 660 -2.81 18.48 -0.67
C ASP A 660 -2.01 17.62 0.33
N LYS A 661 -0.78 17.26 -0.04
CA LYS A 661 0.12 16.46 0.81
C LYS A 661 1.00 17.29 1.74
N LEU A 662 1.31 18.52 1.34
CA LEU A 662 2.27 19.38 2.06
C LEU A 662 1.60 20.17 3.19
N ILE A 663 0.33 20.56 3.03
CA ILE A 663 -0.40 21.34 4.04
C ILE A 663 -0.73 20.45 5.26
N GLY A 664 -0.49 20.99 6.46
CA GLY A 664 -0.83 20.32 7.73
C GLY A 664 -2.10 20.88 8.35
N THR A 665 -2.52 20.26 9.45
CA THR A 665 -3.58 20.77 10.33
C THR A 665 -3.01 21.13 11.70
N PHE A 666 -3.67 22.06 12.40
CA PHE A 666 -3.38 22.34 13.81
C PHE A 666 -3.77 21.18 14.73
N ASP A 667 -4.63 20.25 14.30
CA ASP A 667 -4.97 19.07 15.09
C ASP A 667 -3.88 18.00 15.05
N THR A 668 -2.77 18.32 15.71
CA THR A 668 -1.63 17.42 15.85
C THR A 668 -0.95 17.64 17.20
N THR A 669 -0.09 16.70 17.61
CA THR A 669 0.66 16.83 18.86
C THR A 669 1.83 17.80 18.68
N SER A 670 2.29 18.45 19.77
CA SER A 670 3.48 19.33 19.71
C SER A 670 4.71 18.61 19.15
N THR A 671 4.91 17.33 19.50
CA THR A 671 6.01 16.51 18.96
C THR A 671 5.91 16.32 17.46
N ALA A 672 4.70 16.06 16.95
CA ALA A 672 4.47 15.89 15.52
C ALA A 672 4.68 17.22 14.77
N MET A 673 4.26 18.35 15.34
CA MET A 673 4.52 19.67 14.77
C MET A 673 6.02 20.00 14.73
N GLU A 674 6.77 19.73 15.81
CA GLU A 674 8.23 19.93 15.84
C GLU A 674 8.93 19.12 14.75
N ARG A 675 8.53 17.85 14.55
CA ARG A 675 9.06 17.00 13.48
C ARG A 675 8.72 17.55 12.09
N LYS A 676 7.48 17.99 11.88
CA LYS A 676 7.04 18.57 10.60
C LYS A 676 7.79 19.87 10.31
N ALA A 677 8.02 20.71 11.32
CA ALA A 677 8.80 21.93 11.19
C ALA A 677 10.28 21.63 10.88
N ALA A 678 10.88 20.63 11.54
CA ALA A 678 12.23 20.17 11.23
C ALA A 678 12.37 19.65 9.79
N LEU A 679 11.37 18.94 9.28
CA LEU A 679 11.33 18.47 7.90
C LEU A 679 11.28 19.62 6.90
N HIS A 680 10.53 20.68 7.20
CA HIS A 680 10.44 21.90 6.39
C HIS A 680 11.52 22.93 6.74
N SER A 681 12.70 22.48 7.19
CA SER A 681 13.81 23.42 7.37
C SER A 681 14.18 24.06 6.03
N ASP A 682 14.26 25.38 6.03
CA ASP A 682 14.49 26.25 4.88
C ASP A 682 13.44 26.19 3.77
N LEU A 683 12.30 25.55 4.05
CA LEU A 683 11.12 25.48 3.20
C LEU A 683 9.92 26.03 3.99
N PRO A 684 8.85 26.50 3.33
CA PRO A 684 7.68 26.99 4.06
C PRO A 684 6.94 25.87 4.79
N LEU A 685 6.42 26.17 5.98
CA LEU A 685 5.54 25.26 6.73
C LEU A 685 4.10 25.78 6.69
N ALA A 686 3.21 25.10 5.98
CA ALA A 686 1.80 25.47 5.92
C ALA A 686 0.92 24.67 6.89
N ILE A 687 0.07 25.37 7.66
CA ILE A 687 -0.85 24.80 8.65
C ILE A 687 -2.24 25.42 8.46
N ASN A 688 -3.23 24.62 8.08
CA ASN A 688 -4.59 25.07 7.80
C ASN A 688 -5.53 24.88 9.01
N GLU A 689 -6.58 25.70 9.05
CA GLU A 689 -7.77 25.61 9.91
C GLU A 689 -7.49 25.55 11.42
N ARG A 690 -7.25 26.73 12.01
CA ARG A 690 -7.19 26.91 13.48
C ARG A 690 -8.46 26.39 14.18
N GLU A 691 -9.59 26.41 13.48
CA GLU A 691 -10.92 26.10 13.99
C GLU A 691 -11.09 24.63 14.41
N VAL A 692 -10.24 23.72 13.93
CA VAL A 692 -10.24 22.31 14.31
C VAL A 692 -9.76 22.10 15.76
N LEU A 693 -9.05 23.08 16.33
CA LEU A 693 -8.59 23.01 17.72
C LEU A 693 -9.76 23.05 18.73
N SER A 694 -9.64 22.30 19.82
CA SER A 694 -10.54 22.41 20.97
C SER A 694 -10.51 23.83 21.57
N GLN A 695 -11.60 24.27 22.19
CA GLN A 695 -11.69 25.62 22.78
C GLN A 695 -10.51 25.93 23.73
N ASN A 696 -10.12 24.95 24.56
CA ASN A 696 -8.96 25.11 25.45
C ASN A 696 -7.64 25.33 24.69
N ARG A 697 -7.40 24.59 23.59
CA ARG A 697 -6.18 24.75 22.77
C ARG A 697 -6.20 26.03 21.92
N LYS A 698 -7.38 26.52 21.53
CA LYS A 698 -7.53 27.84 20.89
C LYS A 698 -7.17 28.97 21.85
N ASN A 699 -7.52 28.82 23.13
CA ASN A 699 -7.22 29.80 24.16
C ASN A 699 -5.74 29.81 24.58
N ASP A 700 -5.04 28.67 24.46
CA ASP A 700 -3.62 28.52 24.83
C ASP A 700 -2.73 28.01 23.68
N ILE A 701 -2.73 28.73 22.55
CA ILE A 701 -1.87 28.44 21.39
C ILE A 701 -0.46 29.03 21.52
N ASN A 702 -0.26 29.98 22.45
CA ASN A 702 0.99 30.73 22.64
C ASN A 702 2.24 29.84 22.78
N PRO A 703 2.23 28.71 23.54
CA PRO A 703 3.41 27.85 23.64
C PRO A 703 3.83 27.24 22.30
N LEU A 704 2.86 26.92 21.43
CA LEU A 704 3.13 26.37 20.10
C LEU A 704 3.76 27.43 19.19
N LEU A 705 3.19 28.64 19.17
CA LEU A 705 3.71 29.77 18.39
C LEU A 705 5.13 30.14 18.82
N TYR A 706 5.40 30.08 20.13
CA TYR A 706 6.72 30.33 20.68
C TYR A 706 7.74 29.32 20.17
N VAL A 707 7.45 28.02 20.27
CA VAL A 707 8.35 26.95 19.78
C VAL A 707 8.59 27.08 18.26
N LEU A 708 7.53 27.29 17.48
CA LEU A 708 7.65 27.48 16.03
C LEU A 708 8.51 28.71 15.67
N GLY A 709 8.30 29.82 16.38
CA GLY A 709 9.05 31.07 16.20
C GLY A 709 10.48 31.05 16.74
N GLU A 710 10.83 30.16 17.67
CA GLU A 710 12.21 29.95 18.13
C GLU A 710 13.02 29.04 17.21
N GLY A 711 12.38 28.13 16.48
CA GLY A 711 13.09 27.23 15.57
C GLY A 711 13.79 26.06 16.27
N ARG A 712 13.40 25.74 17.50
CA ARG A 712 14.03 24.68 18.31
C ARG A 712 12.97 23.87 19.04
N GLY A 713 13.05 22.56 18.92
CA GLY A 713 12.23 21.60 19.66
C GLY A 713 12.67 21.46 21.11
N ARG A 714 11.83 20.83 21.93
CA ARG A 714 12.15 20.63 23.35
C ARG A 714 13.22 19.55 23.53
N GLY A 715 14.24 19.84 24.34
CA GLY A 715 15.24 18.86 24.76
C GLY A 715 14.61 17.70 25.51
N ARG A 716 15.01 16.48 25.19
CA ARG A 716 14.54 15.26 25.86
C ARG A 716 15.73 14.49 26.40
N GLY A 717 15.60 14.01 27.65
CA GLY A 717 16.54 13.03 28.19
C GLY A 717 16.25 11.64 27.64
N THR A 718 17.30 10.86 27.42
CA THR A 718 17.27 9.43 27.10
C THR A 718 18.11 8.67 28.14
N LYS A 719 18.00 7.34 28.17
CA LYS A 719 18.79 6.49 29.07
C LYS A 719 20.31 6.63 28.88
N THR A 720 20.76 7.17 27.74
CA THR A 720 22.17 7.31 27.36
C THR A 720 22.65 8.76 27.26
N GLY A 721 21.81 9.76 27.58
CA GLY A 721 22.16 11.19 27.48
C GLY A 721 21.01 12.07 26.98
N LEU A 722 21.31 13.30 26.57
CA LEU A 722 20.33 14.19 25.91
C LEU A 722 20.12 13.75 24.45
N GLN A 723 18.86 13.69 24.02
CA GLN A 723 18.50 13.53 22.61
C GLN A 723 18.82 14.82 21.85
N ASP A 724 19.30 14.69 20.62
CA ASP A 724 19.47 15.83 19.72
C ASP A 724 18.15 16.58 19.54
N MET A 725 18.21 17.89 19.78
CA MET A 725 17.05 18.77 19.61
C MET A 725 16.79 18.97 18.12
N ALA A 726 15.54 18.79 17.71
CA ALA A 726 15.10 19.20 16.38
C ALA A 726 15.27 20.72 16.25
N THR A 727 15.82 21.16 15.12
CA THR A 727 15.98 22.59 14.81
C THR A 727 15.44 22.85 13.41
N TRP A 728 14.87 24.03 13.21
CA TRP A 728 14.34 24.47 11.93
C TRP A 728 14.46 25.98 11.76
N ARG A 729 14.58 26.37 10.50
CA ARG A 729 14.44 27.75 10.06
C ARG A 729 13.37 27.79 8.99
N THR A 730 12.26 28.49 9.19
CA THR A 730 11.13 28.43 8.25
C THR A 730 10.24 29.66 8.40
N VAL A 731 9.48 29.94 7.34
CA VAL A 731 8.30 30.80 7.38
C VAL A 731 7.09 29.91 7.59
N VAL A 732 6.42 30.07 8.73
CA VAL A 732 5.18 29.34 9.00
C VAL A 732 4.02 30.12 8.39
N MET A 733 3.22 29.48 7.56
CA MET A 733 2.02 30.08 6.97
C MET A 733 0.79 29.38 7.51
N SER A 734 -0.22 30.15 7.90
CA SER A 734 -1.42 29.58 8.49
C SER A 734 -2.68 30.37 8.19
N THR A 735 -3.83 29.72 8.36
CA THR A 735 -5.16 30.29 8.12
C THR A 735 -6.10 30.05 9.29
N GLY A 736 -7.06 30.95 9.49
CA GLY A 736 -8.10 30.84 10.51
C GLY A 736 -9.27 31.81 10.29
N GLU A 737 -10.32 31.70 11.11
CA GLU A 737 -11.46 32.64 11.13
C GLU A 737 -11.21 33.85 12.03
N GLY A 738 -10.26 33.74 12.97
CA GLY A 738 -9.84 34.84 13.83
C GLY A 738 -8.34 34.82 14.06
N THR A 739 -7.83 35.80 14.80
CA THR A 739 -6.41 35.97 15.12
C THR A 739 -5.82 34.74 15.84
N LEU A 740 -4.53 34.48 15.64
CA LEU A 740 -3.76 33.56 16.47
C LEU A 740 -3.45 34.18 17.83
N SER A 741 -3.27 35.48 17.83
CA SER A 741 -2.87 36.29 18.96
C SER A 741 -4.09 36.72 19.79
N ASN A 742 -3.95 36.85 21.12
CA ASN A 742 -5.00 37.30 22.03
C ASN A 742 -4.48 38.31 23.07
N ALA A 743 -5.36 38.86 23.90
CA ALA A 743 -4.99 39.90 24.88
C ALA A 743 -3.85 39.47 25.82
N GLY A 744 -3.83 38.19 26.23
CA GLY A 744 -2.82 37.60 27.11
C GLY A 744 -1.58 37.05 26.40
N SER A 745 -1.48 37.17 25.07
CA SER A 745 -0.30 36.75 24.33
C SER A 745 0.93 37.59 24.68
N PHE A 746 2.06 36.90 24.85
CA PHE A 746 3.34 37.52 25.18
C PHE A 746 3.86 38.40 24.03
N ASP A 747 4.52 39.52 24.36
CA ASP A 747 5.17 40.40 23.38
C ASP A 747 6.10 39.62 22.43
N GLY A 748 6.80 38.61 22.95
CA GLY A 748 7.67 37.74 22.16
C GLY A 748 6.96 36.98 21.04
N VAL A 749 5.69 36.62 21.23
CA VAL A 749 4.85 36.00 20.19
C VAL A 749 4.38 37.07 19.19
N MET A 750 3.88 38.21 19.68
CA MET A 750 3.42 39.33 18.85
C MET A 750 4.45 39.81 17.84
N THR A 751 5.72 39.91 18.26
CA THR A 751 6.80 40.35 17.36
C THR A 751 7.13 39.34 16.24
N ARG A 752 6.63 38.11 16.31
CA ARG A 752 6.93 37.02 15.35
C ARG A 752 5.75 36.63 14.47
N VAL A 753 4.55 37.15 14.74
CA VAL A 753 3.34 36.83 13.96
C VAL A 753 2.92 38.06 13.15
N LEU A 754 2.81 37.89 11.84
CA LEU A 754 2.19 38.84 10.90
C LEU A 754 0.76 38.39 10.68
N GLU A 755 -0.20 39.10 11.29
CA GLU A 755 -1.62 38.81 11.14
C GLU A 755 -2.21 39.66 10.01
N ILE A 756 -2.51 39.01 8.89
CA ILE A 756 -3.11 39.63 7.71
C ILE A 756 -4.61 39.37 7.79
N SER A 757 -5.41 40.45 7.79
CA SER A 757 -6.86 40.36 7.81
C SER A 757 -7.45 40.14 6.41
N ASP A 758 -8.69 39.68 6.39
CA ASP A 758 -9.57 39.51 5.21
C ASP A 758 -9.13 38.41 4.24
N GLY A 759 -10.06 38.06 3.35
CA GLY A 759 -9.81 37.07 2.31
C GLY A 759 -8.96 37.59 1.15
N PRO A 760 -7.78 36.99 0.87
CA PRO A 760 -6.92 37.43 -0.22
C PRO A 760 -7.57 37.33 -1.60
N LEU A 761 -8.57 36.45 -1.76
CA LEU A 761 -9.32 36.24 -3.00
C LEU A 761 -10.83 36.44 -2.81
N ALA A 762 -11.23 37.27 -1.83
CA ALA A 762 -12.65 37.53 -1.55
C ALA A 762 -13.41 38.08 -2.78
N HIS A 763 -12.71 38.82 -3.64
CA HIS A 763 -13.26 39.42 -4.86
C HIS A 763 -13.52 38.41 -5.99
N ASP A 764 -12.92 37.21 -5.93
CA ASP A 764 -13.05 36.20 -6.99
C ASP A 764 -13.05 34.78 -6.39
N ARG A 765 -14.22 34.38 -5.91
CA ARG A 765 -14.45 33.07 -5.30
C ARG A 765 -14.37 31.92 -6.31
N GLU A 766 -14.69 32.16 -7.57
CA GLU A 766 -14.61 31.15 -8.63
C GLU A 766 -13.15 30.81 -8.93
N PHE A 767 -12.30 31.83 -9.07
CA PHE A 767 -10.87 31.60 -9.20
C PHE A 767 -10.30 30.87 -7.98
N ALA A 768 -10.65 31.28 -6.76
CA ALA A 768 -10.21 30.60 -5.54
C ALA A 768 -10.59 29.10 -5.53
N ARG A 769 -11.81 28.76 -5.98
CA ARG A 769 -12.25 27.36 -6.12
C ARG A 769 -11.48 26.62 -7.21
N SER A 770 -11.18 27.28 -8.34
CA SER A 770 -10.46 26.68 -9.46
C SER A 770 -9.07 26.16 -9.05
N LEU A 771 -8.41 26.81 -8.09
CA LEU A 771 -7.07 26.45 -7.63
C LEU A 771 -7.00 25.02 -7.05
N TYR A 772 -8.06 24.56 -6.39
CA TYR A 772 -8.10 23.18 -5.84
C TYR A 772 -8.11 22.12 -6.94
N TYR A 773 -8.57 22.44 -8.15
CA TYR A 773 -8.60 21.53 -9.29
C TYR A 773 -7.33 21.62 -10.14
N VAL A 774 -6.76 22.82 -10.26
CA VAL A 774 -5.59 23.08 -11.12
C VAL A 774 -4.28 22.72 -10.43
N LEU A 775 -4.07 23.14 -9.17
CA LEU A 775 -2.77 23.00 -8.51
C LEU A 775 -2.34 21.54 -8.25
N PRO A 776 -3.23 20.57 -7.98
CA PRO A 776 -2.83 19.16 -7.94
C PRO A 776 -2.28 18.64 -9.27
N LYS A 777 -2.65 19.26 -10.39
CA LYS A 777 -2.20 18.88 -11.74
C LYS A 777 -1.01 19.69 -12.24
N HIS A 778 -0.75 20.86 -11.67
CA HIS A 778 0.33 21.78 -12.06
C HIS A 778 1.00 22.33 -10.80
N HIS A 779 2.12 21.74 -10.36
CA HIS A 779 2.82 22.17 -9.15
C HIS A 779 4.29 21.72 -9.12
N GLY A 780 5.05 22.30 -8.18
CA GLY A 780 6.45 21.94 -7.91
C GLY A 780 7.46 22.51 -8.89
N HIS A 781 7.04 23.33 -9.85
CA HIS A 781 7.93 23.90 -10.87
C HIS A 781 8.76 25.08 -10.35
N ALA A 782 8.09 26.02 -9.67
CA ALA A 782 8.67 27.32 -9.35
C ALA A 782 9.74 27.28 -8.24
N GLY A 783 9.59 26.39 -7.25
CA GLY A 783 10.55 26.23 -6.15
C GLY A 783 11.93 25.81 -6.65
N PRO A 784 12.07 24.69 -7.38
CA PRO A 784 13.32 24.28 -8.01
C PRO A 784 13.93 25.35 -8.93
N GLU A 785 13.13 26.01 -9.75
CA GLU A 785 13.58 27.10 -10.63
C GLU A 785 14.17 28.27 -9.83
N PHE A 786 13.46 28.70 -8.78
CA PHE A 786 13.93 29.74 -7.87
C PHE A 786 15.23 29.34 -7.17
N LEU A 787 15.34 28.09 -6.70
CA LEU A 787 16.55 27.59 -6.05
C LEU A 787 17.75 27.53 -7.01
N HIS A 788 17.55 27.15 -8.28
CA HIS A 788 18.63 27.17 -9.28
C HIS A 788 19.21 28.58 -9.45
N GLN A 789 18.36 29.59 -9.55
CA GLN A 789 18.79 30.99 -9.65
C GLN A 789 19.42 31.47 -8.34
N LEU A 790 18.82 31.11 -7.19
CA LEU A 790 19.33 31.49 -5.88
C LEU A 790 20.75 30.96 -5.64
N LEU A 791 21.02 29.70 -5.97
CA LEU A 791 22.35 29.08 -5.80
C LEU A 791 23.41 29.69 -6.73
N ALA A 792 23.00 30.27 -7.86
CA ALA A 792 23.88 30.95 -8.80
C ALA A 792 24.06 32.45 -8.49
N ALA A 793 23.18 33.03 -7.66
CA ALA A 793 23.17 34.46 -7.38
C ALA A 793 24.26 34.90 -6.41
N ASP A 794 24.64 36.18 -6.50
CA ASP A 794 25.44 36.84 -5.48
C ASP A 794 24.59 37.20 -4.26
N PHE A 795 24.88 36.57 -3.13
CA PHE A 795 24.19 36.81 -1.86
C PHE A 795 24.39 38.25 -1.36
N GLY A 796 25.48 38.93 -1.72
CA GLY A 796 25.69 40.34 -1.41
C GLY A 796 24.62 41.23 -2.03
N THR A 797 24.33 41.01 -3.31
CA THR A 797 23.28 41.72 -4.05
C THR A 797 21.88 41.48 -3.45
N ILE A 798 21.58 40.23 -3.06
CA ILE A 798 20.31 39.91 -2.37
C ILE A 798 20.20 40.64 -1.03
N PHE A 799 21.29 40.67 -0.26
CA PHE A 799 21.33 41.37 1.02
C PHE A 799 21.16 42.88 0.86
N THR A 800 21.74 43.48 -0.17
CA THR A 800 21.54 44.89 -0.51
C THR A 800 20.07 45.19 -0.79
N ALA A 801 19.40 44.39 -1.63
CA ALA A 801 17.98 44.57 -1.92
C ALA A 801 17.13 44.48 -0.63
N TYR A 802 17.43 43.51 0.25
CA TYR A 802 16.78 43.39 1.54
C TYR A 802 16.95 44.65 2.42
N ARG A 803 18.16 45.21 2.47
CA ARG A 803 18.46 46.43 3.24
C ARG A 803 17.76 47.67 2.69
N GLU A 804 17.60 47.75 1.38
CA GLU A 804 16.83 48.82 0.73
C GLU A 804 15.36 48.77 1.12
N PHE A 805 14.72 47.59 1.06
CA PHE A 805 13.34 47.42 1.53
C PHE A 805 13.19 47.75 3.01
N GLN A 806 14.09 47.27 3.87
CA GLN A 806 14.07 47.62 5.30
C GLN A 806 14.14 49.12 5.53
N THR A 807 15.05 49.81 4.84
CA THR A 807 15.24 51.26 4.98
C THR A 807 13.99 52.00 4.55
N ALA A 808 13.43 51.67 3.38
CA ALA A 808 12.22 52.29 2.86
C ALA A 808 11.02 52.06 3.80
N PHE A 809 10.81 50.83 4.25
CA PHE A 809 9.67 50.50 5.11
C PHE A 809 9.78 51.12 6.50
N ARG A 810 10.97 51.20 7.11
CA ARG A 810 11.15 51.91 8.40
C ARG A 810 10.91 53.41 8.28
N ALA A 811 11.26 54.01 7.14
CA ALA A 811 10.99 55.42 6.89
C ALA A 811 9.48 55.69 6.74
N SER A 812 8.75 54.82 6.03
CA SER A 812 7.31 54.98 5.81
C SER A 812 6.45 54.57 7.01
N PHE A 813 6.92 53.64 7.85
CA PHE A 813 6.14 53.03 8.93
C PHE A 813 6.94 52.94 10.26
N PRO A 814 7.37 54.08 10.85
CA PRO A 814 8.23 54.11 12.03
C PRO A 814 7.57 53.55 13.32
N ASP A 815 6.24 53.51 13.32
CA ASP A 815 5.37 53.05 14.39
C ASP A 815 5.09 51.54 14.34
N ARG A 816 5.45 50.85 13.26
CA ARG A 816 5.30 49.40 13.11
C ARG A 816 6.44 48.64 13.78
N ILE A 817 6.15 47.44 14.26
CA ILE A 817 7.14 46.61 14.97
C ILE A 817 8.35 46.33 14.05
N ASP A 818 9.56 46.60 14.52
CA ASP A 818 10.77 46.49 13.68
C ASP A 818 10.96 45.08 13.11
N SER A 819 10.62 44.05 13.88
CA SER A 819 10.67 42.66 13.41
C SER A 819 9.59 42.33 12.38
N HIS A 820 8.46 43.01 12.38
CA HIS A 820 7.47 42.89 11.30
C HIS A 820 7.99 43.52 10.03
N ILE A 821 8.59 44.70 10.12
CA ILE A 821 9.25 45.37 8.98
C ILE A 821 10.33 44.46 8.40
N ASP A 822 11.15 43.85 9.24
CA ASP A 822 12.21 42.94 8.80
C ASP A 822 11.66 41.68 8.12
N ALA A 823 10.54 41.14 8.58
CA ALA A 823 9.87 40.01 7.96
C ALA A 823 9.22 40.40 6.63
N VAL A 824 8.53 41.53 6.57
CA VAL A 824 7.93 42.05 5.33
C VAL A 824 9.01 42.39 4.30
N ALA A 825 10.13 42.98 4.69
CA ALA A 825 11.27 43.21 3.80
C ALA A 825 11.86 41.90 3.26
N CYS A 826 11.89 40.83 4.07
CA CYS A 826 12.34 39.51 3.63
C CYS A 826 11.40 38.94 2.56
N VAL A 827 10.08 39.05 2.77
CA VAL A 827 9.07 38.61 1.80
C VAL A 827 9.08 39.49 0.55
N ALA A 828 9.27 40.81 0.67
CA ALA A 828 9.42 41.71 -0.46
C ALA A 828 10.67 41.39 -1.30
N THR A 829 11.77 41.01 -0.64
CA THR A 829 12.97 40.51 -1.34
C THR A 829 12.67 39.22 -2.10
N ALA A 830 11.94 38.29 -1.47
CA ALA A 830 11.52 37.06 -2.14
C ALA A 830 10.59 37.33 -3.33
N ASP A 831 9.64 38.25 -3.19
CA ASP A 831 8.75 38.66 -4.27
C ASP A 831 9.52 39.31 -5.42
N TYR A 832 10.43 40.24 -5.11
CA TYR A 832 11.30 40.88 -6.10
C TYR A 832 12.07 39.84 -6.93
N LEU A 833 12.70 38.89 -6.26
CA LEU A 833 13.47 37.83 -6.92
C LEU A 833 12.56 36.86 -7.70
N ALA A 834 11.44 36.41 -7.12
CA ALA A 834 10.52 35.50 -7.78
C ALA A 834 9.86 36.15 -9.01
N SER A 835 9.51 37.43 -8.92
CA SER A 835 8.98 38.24 -10.03
C SER A 835 9.93 38.22 -11.22
N ALA A 836 11.22 38.45 -10.99
CA ALA A 836 12.22 38.47 -12.05
C ALA A 836 12.56 37.05 -12.55
N TRP A 837 12.84 36.12 -11.64
CA TRP A 837 13.36 34.80 -11.98
C TRP A 837 12.32 33.81 -12.48
N VAL A 838 11.13 33.79 -11.88
CA VAL A 838 10.08 32.82 -12.19
C VAL A 838 9.03 33.42 -13.12
N PHE A 839 8.59 34.64 -12.83
CA PHE A 839 7.54 35.31 -13.61
C PHE A 839 8.05 36.09 -14.82
N GLY A 840 9.36 36.27 -14.95
CA GLY A 840 9.99 36.96 -16.09
C GLY A 840 9.71 38.46 -16.14
N GLU A 841 9.35 39.08 -15.01
CA GLU A 841 9.13 40.52 -14.93
C GLU A 841 10.47 41.27 -15.02
N PRO A 842 10.54 42.43 -15.72
CA PRO A 842 11.70 43.30 -15.67
C PRO A 842 12.03 43.71 -14.22
N TRP A 843 13.32 43.77 -13.87
CA TRP A 843 13.78 44.04 -12.51
C TRP A 843 13.18 45.29 -11.86
N GLU A 844 13.03 46.39 -12.61
CA GLU A 844 12.40 47.62 -12.10
C GLU A 844 10.92 47.41 -11.75
N GLN A 845 10.17 46.72 -12.62
CA GLN A 845 8.76 46.40 -12.37
C GLN A 845 8.61 45.44 -11.18
N ALA A 846 9.48 44.42 -11.12
CA ALA A 846 9.54 43.47 -10.01
C ALA A 846 9.77 44.20 -8.67
N LYS A 847 10.70 45.16 -8.64
CA LYS A 847 11.03 45.93 -7.42
C LYS A 847 9.89 46.84 -7.01
N ALA A 848 9.27 47.54 -7.96
CA ALA A 848 8.12 48.40 -7.71
C ALA A 848 6.91 47.59 -7.18
N GLY A 849 6.62 46.44 -7.77
CA GLY A 849 5.54 45.55 -7.33
C GLY A 849 5.77 44.99 -5.92
N ALA A 850 7.00 44.58 -5.61
CA ALA A 850 7.38 44.12 -4.28
C ALA A 850 7.29 45.23 -3.22
N MET A 851 7.73 46.45 -3.56
CA MET A 851 7.61 47.63 -2.70
C MET A 851 6.14 47.95 -2.38
N ALA A 852 5.29 48.03 -3.41
CA ALA A 852 3.86 48.32 -3.25
C ALA A 852 3.15 47.26 -2.41
N THR A 853 3.46 45.98 -2.65
CA THR A 853 2.91 44.87 -1.87
C THR A 853 3.33 44.95 -0.40
N GLY A 854 4.62 45.18 -0.12
CA GLY A 854 5.11 45.32 1.25
C GLY A 854 4.51 46.50 2.00
N MET A 855 4.36 47.66 1.34
CA MET A 855 3.69 48.83 1.92
C MET A 855 2.21 48.55 2.24
N HIS A 856 1.50 47.85 1.35
CA HIS A 856 0.11 47.48 1.57
C HIS A 856 -0.06 46.57 2.80
N ILE A 857 0.83 45.60 2.98
CA ILE A 857 0.80 44.70 4.14
C ILE A 857 1.13 45.46 5.43
N LEU A 858 2.21 46.26 5.44
CA LEU A 858 2.59 47.04 6.62
C LEU A 858 1.49 48.02 7.07
N ALA A 859 0.76 48.61 6.13
CA ALA A 859 -0.36 49.49 6.47
C ALA A 859 -1.43 48.77 7.31
N GLY A 860 -1.67 47.48 7.08
CA GLY A 860 -2.66 46.68 7.82
C GLY A 860 -2.15 45.97 9.07
N LEU A 861 -0.85 46.03 9.38
CA LEU A 861 -0.28 45.40 10.58
C LEU A 861 -0.41 46.31 11.81
N VAL A 862 -0.41 45.69 12.98
CA VAL A 862 -0.47 46.36 14.29
C VAL A 862 0.77 47.25 14.55
N THR A 863 0.53 48.34 15.27
CA THR A 863 1.56 49.26 15.77
C THR A 863 2.34 48.66 16.95
N LYS A 864 3.50 49.26 17.29
CA LYS A 864 4.24 49.00 18.53
C LYS A 864 3.37 49.19 19.78
N THR A 865 2.43 50.13 19.74
CA THR A 865 1.53 50.46 20.86
C THR A 865 0.45 49.39 21.05
N GLU A 866 -0.25 49.01 19.98
CA GLU A 866 -1.30 47.95 20.02
C GLU A 866 -0.71 46.57 20.36
N ALA A 867 0.51 46.30 19.90
CA ALA A 867 1.23 45.08 20.20
C ALA A 867 1.85 45.03 21.60
N SER A 868 1.82 46.12 22.37
CA SER A 868 2.31 46.15 23.76
C SER A 868 1.35 45.43 24.72
N GLU A 869 1.85 44.44 25.45
CA GLU A 869 1.11 43.80 26.54
C GLU A 869 0.65 44.81 27.62
N SER A 870 1.47 45.81 27.96
CA SER A 870 1.06 46.89 28.88
C SER A 870 -0.09 47.73 28.33
N GLY A 871 -0.05 48.02 27.01
CA GLY A 871 -1.11 48.74 26.31
C GLY A 871 -2.43 47.99 26.36
N ARG A 872 -2.44 46.72 25.90
CA ARG A 872 -3.64 45.86 25.94
C ARG A 872 -4.16 45.65 27.36
N ALA A 873 -3.26 45.48 28.33
CA ALA A 873 -3.65 45.34 29.73
C ALA A 873 -4.35 46.59 30.26
N TRP A 874 -3.91 47.78 29.83
CA TRP A 874 -4.54 49.04 30.24
C TRP A 874 -5.96 49.14 29.70
N GLU A 875 -6.16 48.90 28.40
CA GLU A 875 -7.49 48.92 27.77
C GLU A 875 -8.45 47.93 28.45
N ALA A 876 -8.01 46.67 28.59
CA ALA A 876 -8.81 45.65 29.28
C ALA A 876 -9.11 46.00 30.75
N PHE A 877 -8.17 46.66 31.44
CA PHE A 877 -8.37 47.09 32.82
C PHE A 877 -9.38 48.24 32.91
N VAL A 878 -9.34 49.19 31.97
CA VAL A 878 -10.29 50.31 31.90
C VAL A 878 -11.70 49.80 31.61
N ASP A 879 -11.87 48.89 30.65
CA ASP A 879 -13.18 48.28 30.34
C ASP A 879 -13.73 47.51 31.54
N TRP A 880 -12.88 46.68 32.16
CA TRP A 880 -13.24 45.93 33.37
C TRP A 880 -13.64 46.87 34.52
N LEU A 881 -12.94 47.99 34.68
CA LEU A 881 -13.26 48.98 35.71
C LEU A 881 -14.60 49.68 35.44
N ALA A 882 -14.90 49.97 34.17
CA ALA A 882 -16.17 50.55 33.75
C ALA A 882 -17.35 49.59 34.01
N GLU A 883 -17.20 48.30 33.70
CA GLU A 883 -18.19 47.26 34.03
C GLU A 883 -18.41 47.11 35.55
N ASN A 884 -17.38 47.36 36.35
CA ASN A 884 -17.39 47.19 37.80
C ASN A 884 -17.54 48.50 38.59
N GLN A 885 -17.92 49.60 37.94
CA GLN A 885 -17.94 50.94 38.54
C GLN A 885 -18.80 51.06 39.82
N ASP A 886 -19.87 50.27 39.94
CA ASP A 886 -20.74 50.27 41.12
C ASP A 886 -20.03 49.79 42.38
N ARG A 887 -19.00 48.95 42.23
CA ARG A 887 -18.19 48.41 43.33
C ARG A 887 -17.11 49.38 43.83
N LEU A 888 -17.02 50.57 43.23
CA LEU A 888 -16.19 51.70 43.66
C LEU A 888 -17.00 52.77 44.43
N LYS A 889 -18.34 52.68 44.44
CA LYS A 889 -19.22 53.59 45.16
C LYS A 889 -19.16 53.33 46.67
N GLU A 890 -19.50 54.33 47.48
CA GLU A 890 -19.48 54.23 48.94
C GLU A 890 -20.38 53.11 49.49
N ARG A 891 -21.54 52.88 48.87
CA ARG A 891 -22.52 51.83 49.21
C ARG A 891 -22.49 50.69 48.20
N ALA A 892 -21.32 50.08 47.99
CA ALA A 892 -21.17 48.94 47.10
C ALA A 892 -21.86 47.69 47.67
N VAL A 893 -22.61 46.96 46.83
CA VAL A 893 -23.12 45.62 47.16
C VAL A 893 -22.11 44.59 46.66
N GLY A 894 -21.51 43.81 47.57
CA GLY A 894 -20.47 42.81 47.25
C GLY A 894 -19.04 43.26 47.61
N PRO A 895 -18.00 42.53 47.14
CA PRO A 895 -16.62 42.82 47.52
C PRO A 895 -16.16 44.17 46.94
N ARG A 896 -15.62 45.03 47.79
CA ARG A 896 -15.15 46.37 47.42
C ARG A 896 -13.86 46.28 46.59
N LEU A 897 -13.83 46.95 45.44
CA LEU A 897 -12.66 46.96 44.54
C LEU A 897 -11.74 48.16 44.78
N GLY A 898 -12.28 49.22 45.37
CA GLY A 898 -11.62 50.52 45.48
C GLY A 898 -12.57 51.61 45.97
N TYR A 899 -12.24 52.85 45.62
CA TYR A 899 -13.10 54.00 45.86
C TYR A 899 -12.80 55.13 44.87
N ILE A 900 -13.79 56.00 44.67
CA ILE A 900 -13.65 57.25 43.94
C ILE A 900 -13.59 58.38 44.95
N GLU A 901 -12.57 59.22 44.88
CA GLU A 901 -12.47 60.43 45.67
C GLU A 901 -12.89 61.62 44.80
N LYS A 902 -13.96 62.31 45.20
CA LYS A 902 -14.33 63.59 44.59
C LYS A 902 -13.33 64.64 45.04
N ALA A 903 -12.96 65.52 44.12
CA ALA A 903 -12.11 66.65 44.45
C ALA A 903 -12.73 67.50 45.56
N ALA A 904 -11.94 67.83 46.58
CA ALA A 904 -12.36 68.72 47.66
C ALA A 904 -12.44 70.19 47.21
N ASN A 905 -11.82 70.52 46.07
CA ASN A 905 -11.70 71.86 45.51
C ASN A 905 -12.06 71.81 44.00
N PRO A 906 -12.73 72.82 43.41
CA PRO A 906 -13.09 72.82 41.98
C PRO A 906 -11.90 72.80 41.01
N PHE A 907 -10.69 73.06 41.52
CA PHE A 907 -9.44 73.08 40.78
C PHE A 907 -8.59 71.82 40.96
N ASP A 908 -9.00 70.90 41.84
CA ASP A 908 -8.36 69.58 41.99
C ASP A 908 -9.08 68.55 41.13
N ASN A 909 -8.33 67.61 40.57
CA ASN A 909 -8.93 66.43 39.93
C ASN A 909 -9.17 65.37 41.01
N GLY A 910 -10.41 64.87 41.08
CA GLY A 910 -10.73 63.66 41.84
C GLY A 910 -9.91 62.47 41.35
N GLY A 911 -9.89 61.38 42.10
CA GLY A 911 -9.06 60.21 41.78
C GLY A 911 -9.82 58.90 41.90
N ILE A 912 -9.56 57.98 40.98
CA ILE A 912 -9.97 56.58 41.14
C ILE A 912 -8.83 55.81 41.81
N PHE A 913 -9.15 55.16 42.92
CA PHE A 913 -8.23 54.36 43.72
C PHE A 913 -8.70 52.91 43.69
N VAL A 914 -7.88 52.01 43.16
CA VAL A 914 -8.19 50.58 43.08
C VAL A 914 -7.27 49.81 44.02
N ILE A 915 -7.80 48.85 44.76
CA ILE A 915 -7.01 48.05 45.70
C ILE A 915 -5.91 47.30 44.95
N ARG A 916 -4.68 47.36 45.46
CA ARG A 916 -3.49 46.79 44.80
C ARG A 916 -3.64 45.29 44.52
N SER A 917 -4.14 44.52 45.47
CA SER A 917 -4.36 43.08 45.29
C SER A 917 -5.42 42.76 44.23
N VAL A 918 -6.39 43.65 44.03
CA VAL A 918 -7.40 43.51 42.97
C VAL A 918 -6.78 43.74 41.59
N VAL A 919 -5.94 44.77 41.46
CA VAL A 919 -5.17 45.00 40.21
C VAL A 919 -4.20 43.85 39.94
N ASP A 920 -3.47 43.38 40.96
CA ASP A 920 -2.57 42.24 40.83
C ASP A 920 -3.31 40.96 40.42
N GLN A 921 -4.49 40.71 41.01
CA GLN A 921 -5.33 39.57 40.66
C GLN A 921 -5.82 39.69 39.21
N PHE A 922 -6.39 40.84 38.82
CA PHE A 922 -6.85 41.09 37.45
C PHE A 922 -5.73 40.82 36.43
N LEU A 923 -4.54 41.33 36.71
CA LEU A 923 -3.38 41.19 35.83
C LEU A 923 -2.82 39.76 35.80
N THR A 924 -2.69 39.10 36.94
CA THR A 924 -2.11 37.75 37.02
C THR A 924 -3.01 36.68 36.42
N GLU A 925 -4.33 36.90 36.41
CA GLU A 925 -5.29 36.00 35.76
C GLU A 925 -5.28 36.08 34.23
N ARG A 926 -4.79 37.20 33.65
CA ARG A 926 -4.97 37.52 32.21
C ARG A 926 -3.67 37.79 31.44
N PHE A 927 -2.60 38.16 32.13
CA PHE A 927 -1.35 38.62 31.52
C PHE A 927 -0.13 38.00 32.20
N SER A 928 1.05 38.13 31.56
CA SER A 928 2.25 37.42 31.98
C SER A 928 2.89 37.94 33.26
N SER A 929 2.81 39.25 33.52
CA SER A 929 3.52 39.88 34.63
C SER A 929 2.86 41.16 35.12
N SER A 930 2.10 41.04 36.22
CA SER A 930 1.53 42.21 36.93
C SER A 930 2.60 43.26 37.27
N ARG A 931 3.78 42.82 37.73
CA ARG A 931 4.85 43.73 38.17
C ARG A 931 5.46 44.53 37.02
N LYS A 932 5.67 43.91 35.85
CA LYS A 932 6.17 44.58 34.65
C LYS A 932 5.15 45.61 34.18
N ILE A 933 3.89 45.18 34.01
CA ILE A 933 2.80 46.01 33.50
C ILE A 933 2.57 47.24 34.38
N ILE A 934 2.51 47.09 35.70
CA ILE A 934 2.29 48.22 36.61
C ILE A 934 3.45 49.23 36.56
N ARG A 935 4.69 48.75 36.37
CA ARG A 935 5.83 49.65 36.19
C ARG A 935 5.73 50.42 34.87
N GLU A 936 5.32 49.75 33.80
CA GLU A 936 5.13 50.37 32.48
C GLU A 936 3.99 51.39 32.52
N TRP A 937 2.84 51.08 33.11
CA TRP A 937 1.76 52.03 33.35
C TRP A 937 2.22 53.27 34.12
N ALA A 938 3.08 53.11 35.14
CA ALA A 938 3.61 54.25 35.87
C ALA A 938 4.57 55.09 35.01
N THR A 939 5.37 54.44 34.17
CA THR A 939 6.32 55.10 33.25
C THR A 939 5.58 55.85 32.15
N GLU A 940 4.49 55.28 31.65
CA GLU A 940 3.56 55.88 30.69
C GLU A 940 2.66 56.95 31.32
N GLY A 941 2.74 57.18 32.63
CA GLY A 941 1.95 58.21 33.32
C GLY A 941 0.48 57.86 33.57
N LYS A 942 0.07 56.61 33.33
CA LYS A 942 -1.30 56.10 33.56
C LYS A 942 -1.66 55.98 35.05
N ILE A 943 -0.66 55.69 35.89
CA ILE A 943 -0.82 55.58 37.35
C ILE A 943 0.21 56.43 38.11
N GLU A 944 -0.08 56.73 39.37
CA GLU A 944 0.88 57.41 40.24
C GLU A 944 2.00 56.48 40.72
N SER A 945 3.20 57.07 40.83
CA SER A 945 4.33 56.45 41.51
C SER A 945 5.08 57.50 42.32
N TYR A 946 5.75 57.07 43.38
CA TYR A 946 6.53 57.95 44.26
C TYR A 946 7.76 57.24 44.80
N ASN A 947 8.78 58.01 45.19
CA ASN A 947 10.01 57.46 45.74
C ASN A 947 9.92 57.36 47.27
N HIS A 948 10.19 56.19 47.82
CA HIS A 948 10.17 55.96 49.27
C HIS A 948 11.32 55.04 49.68
N GLY A 949 12.26 55.55 50.47
CA GLY A 949 13.43 54.80 50.92
C GLY A 949 14.33 54.32 49.77
N GLY A 950 14.52 55.14 48.73
CA GLY A 950 15.35 54.82 47.56
C GLY A 950 14.74 53.82 46.57
N LYS A 951 13.46 53.44 46.77
CA LYS A 951 12.71 52.56 45.86
C LYS A 951 11.46 53.26 45.35
N THR A 952 11.22 53.18 44.05
CA THR A 952 9.94 53.60 43.45
C THR A 952 8.83 52.65 43.90
N ARG A 953 7.77 53.22 44.49
CA ARG A 953 6.53 52.55 44.85
C ARG A 953 5.43 52.92 43.86
N TYR A 954 4.55 51.98 43.58
CA TYR A 954 3.44 52.10 42.60
C TYR A 954 2.06 51.99 43.27
N ASP A 955 2.04 52.05 44.60
CA ASP A 955 0.87 51.88 45.44
C ASP A 955 1.04 52.74 46.70
N ALA A 956 -0.05 53.26 47.26
CA ALA A 956 -0.07 54.08 48.47
C ALA A 956 -1.03 53.48 49.51
N PRO A 957 -0.90 53.80 50.81
CA PRO A 957 -1.90 53.38 51.78
C PRO A 957 -3.21 54.14 51.53
N SER A 958 -4.34 53.44 51.54
CA SER A 958 -5.68 54.02 51.37
C SER A 958 -6.05 54.90 52.57
N LYS A 959 -7.09 55.72 52.39
CA LYS A 959 -7.84 56.26 53.55
C LYS A 959 -8.37 55.10 54.40
N ALA A 960 -8.62 55.36 55.68
CA ALA A 960 -9.22 54.39 56.58
C ALA A 960 -10.61 54.01 56.04
N LEU A 961 -10.79 52.74 55.71
CA LEU A 961 -12.09 52.19 55.31
C LEU A 961 -12.96 52.00 56.57
N GLU A 962 -14.25 51.72 56.40
CA GLU A 962 -15.15 51.40 57.52
C GLU A 962 -14.53 50.29 58.40
N GLY A 963 -14.35 50.57 59.69
CA GLY A 963 -13.66 49.68 60.64
C GLY A 963 -12.17 49.99 60.89
N GLY A 964 -11.59 51.03 60.28
CA GLY A 964 -10.23 51.54 60.61
C GLY A 964 -9.06 50.87 59.87
N PHE A 965 -9.33 49.87 59.02
CA PHE A 965 -8.32 49.21 58.21
C PHE A 965 -7.87 50.07 57.02
N ARG A 966 -6.58 49.98 56.66
CA ARG A 966 -6.00 50.64 55.47
C ARG A 966 -5.48 49.60 54.48
N ALA A 967 -6.03 49.58 53.28
CA ALA A 967 -5.53 48.76 52.18
C ALA A 967 -4.41 49.50 51.44
N ARG A 968 -3.68 48.80 50.57
CA ARG A 968 -2.80 49.45 49.59
C ARG A 968 -3.57 49.66 48.29
N VAL A 969 -3.48 50.84 47.70
CA VAL A 969 -4.24 51.24 46.51
C VAL A 969 -3.34 51.81 45.43
N ILE A 970 -3.71 51.59 44.17
CA ILE A 970 -3.14 52.24 42.99
C ILE A 970 -4.06 53.40 42.62
N LYS A 971 -3.49 54.60 42.47
CA LYS A 971 -4.21 55.79 41.99
C LYS A 971 -4.02 55.93 40.48
N LEU A 972 -5.12 56.03 39.75
CA LEU A 972 -5.12 56.31 38.31
C LEU A 972 -4.98 57.82 38.07
N LYS A 973 -4.13 58.23 37.11
CA LYS A 973 -3.86 59.65 36.83
C LYS A 973 -4.85 60.30 35.86
N GLU A 974 -5.42 59.53 34.95
CA GLU A 974 -6.34 60.02 33.93
C GLU A 974 -7.73 59.39 34.09
N PHE A 975 -8.59 60.04 34.88
CA PHE A 975 -10.03 59.82 34.84
C PHE A 975 -10.72 61.17 35.15
N ASN A 976 -10.95 61.99 34.12
CA ASN A 976 -11.83 63.15 34.25
C ASN A 976 -13.28 62.67 34.33
N LEU A 977 -13.82 62.54 35.54
CA LEU A 977 -15.25 62.35 35.78
C LEU A 977 -16.00 63.70 35.66
N CYS A 978 -16.07 64.29 34.46
CA CYS A 978 -16.88 65.46 34.06
C CYS A 978 -16.79 65.54 32.51
N THR A 979 -17.83 65.53 31.65
CA THR A 979 -19.21 66.04 31.71
C THR A 979 -20.11 65.29 30.71
N CYS A 980 -21.13 64.57 31.18
CA CYS A 980 -22.34 64.31 30.40
C CYS A 980 -23.46 65.21 30.93
N THR A 981 -23.35 66.51 30.67
CA THR A 981 -24.50 67.41 30.75
C THR A 981 -25.07 67.54 29.35
N THR A 982 -26.31 67.07 29.22
CA THR A 982 -27.22 67.29 28.11
C THR A 982 -27.15 68.72 27.57
N ASN A 983 -26.57 68.90 26.39
CA ASN A 983 -26.93 70.03 25.52
C ASN A 983 -27.99 69.51 24.55
N SER A 984 -29.24 69.73 24.94
CA SER A 984 -30.35 69.86 24.01
C SER A 984 -30.19 71.17 23.24
N GLY A 985 -30.08 71.11 21.91
CA GLY A 985 -30.20 72.28 21.03
C GLY A 985 -29.41 72.13 19.73
N THR A 986 -30.15 71.91 18.63
CA THR A 986 -30.00 72.53 17.28
C THR A 986 -28.57 72.84 16.80
N GLU A 987 -28.04 72.30 15.70
CA GLU A 987 -28.55 72.05 14.33
C GLU A 987 -27.79 70.86 13.71
#